data_AF-V5Z394-F1
#
_entry.id   AF-V5Z394-F1
#
_cell.length_a   1.000
_cell.length_b   1.000
_cell.length_c   1.000
_cell.angle_alpha   90.00
_cell.angle_beta   90.00
_cell.angle_gamma   90.00
#
_symmetry.space_group_name_H-M   'P 1'
#
loop_
_entity.id
_entity.type
_entity.pdbx_description
1 polymer ?
#
loop_
_entity_poly.entity_id
_entity_poly.type
_entity_poly.pdbx_seq_one_letter_code
_entity_poly.pdbx_strand_id
1 'polypeptide(L)'
;MKLNFEANLDYQRQAIESVCDLFRGQEVCRTEFTVTQQTPGAQPQQMSLGIAESDLGVGNRLTLPDDAIQQNLEAIQLRSGLPPSDALTSGNFTVEMETGTGKTYVYLRTLFELNKRYGFSKFVIVVPSVAIKEGVYKTLQTTEDHFKGLYAGVTFDYFLYDSGKLGQVRNFATSPHIQIMVMTVGAINKRDVNNLYKESEKTGGEKPIDLIKATHPVIIVDEPQSVDGGLEGRGREALAAMDPLCTLRYSATHADKHHMVYRLDAVDAYERRLVKQIEVASATVEDAYNTPFIRLIKAGSKRGNISATIELDIATAGGVRRQEVSVQDGDDLARLSRRPLYADFRIGEISTAKGGQFMELRYPGGEVLLQPGQAHGGVDALALQREMIRRTIREHMDKELRLRPLGIKVLSLFFIDAVEMYRQYDASGQPLKGVYATIFEEEYRRASKLPAYQSLFADTDVEALAQAVHNGYFSIDKRVVTPFSDLELKKSAKKEDIETSSYNLIMKEKEKLLSFETSLQFIFSHSALKEGWDNPNVFQICTLRDIQTERERRQTIGRGLRLCVNQQGERVRGFDVNTLTVIATESYEQFAEQLQTEIERDTGIRFGIIEPHQFAAIPVMSVDGTSAPLGVDRSKTLWQSLQTQGHLDAKGKVQESLKQALNDGTLSLPAEFEAQRGQIVEVLRKMSGRLVIKNADERRAVPLRKGNDGKALYLSEAFRALWDRIKHKTTYRLQLDNEQLISECIAGLQAAPDISRTRLQWRKADIAIGRAGVAATEKNGAMSVTLNETHSELPDILTDLQDRTHLTRRSLARILTASERLDDFRRNPQQFIELAAEVINRCKQLALVRGIVYRKLGEHDVYAQELLGKETLTGYLKNMLEETRKSIYQHVVYDSLQERDFADALEKNAAVKLYAKLPGWFKVPTPLGSYNPDWAVLIEEEDTQRLYFVVETKSSLFSDDLRDKEQAKIICGHAHFQALASGDNPAQYVVARTVDDLIGNSR
;
A
#
# COMPACT_ATOMS: atom_id res chain seq x y z
N MET A 1 12.39 19.18 8.48
CA MET A 1 11.96 18.48 7.25
C MET A 1 10.43 18.46 7.19
N LYS A 2 9.80 18.79 6.06
CA LYS A 2 8.34 18.73 5.85
C LYS A 2 8.05 17.69 4.77
N LEU A 3 7.07 16.81 4.99
CA LEU A 3 6.68 15.81 4.00
C LEU A 3 5.91 16.46 2.86
N ASN A 4 6.18 16.03 1.62
CA ASN A 4 5.43 16.44 0.44
C ASN A 4 4.30 15.44 0.16
N PHE A 5 3.07 15.93 0.02
CA PHE A 5 1.88 15.09 -0.20
C PHE A 5 1.47 15.12 -1.68
N GLU A 6 1.44 13.95 -2.31
CA GLU A 6 1.02 13.80 -3.70
C GLU A 6 -0.52 13.75 -3.82
N ALA A 7 -1.14 14.81 -4.33
CA ALA A 7 -2.61 14.87 -4.49
C ALA A 7 -3.16 14.00 -5.64
N ASN A 8 -2.31 13.54 -6.55
CA ASN A 8 -2.73 13.00 -7.85
C ASN A 8 -2.42 11.51 -8.04
N LEU A 9 -2.25 10.78 -6.93
CA LEU A 9 -2.14 9.32 -6.96
C LEU A 9 -3.45 8.70 -7.46
N ASP A 10 -3.35 7.97 -8.57
CA ASP A 10 -4.45 7.37 -9.31
C ASP A 10 -5.24 6.35 -8.47
N TYR A 11 -4.55 5.40 -7.84
CA TYR A 11 -5.17 4.38 -7.00
C TYR A 11 -5.86 4.98 -5.75
N GLN A 12 -5.32 6.07 -5.20
CA GLN A 12 -5.95 6.77 -4.08
C GLN A 12 -7.21 7.50 -4.55
N ARG A 13 -7.16 8.16 -5.71
CA ARG A 13 -8.32 8.80 -6.32
C ARG A 13 -9.41 7.77 -6.61
N GLN A 14 -9.08 6.64 -7.23
CA GLN A 14 -10.03 5.56 -7.50
C GLN A 14 -10.75 5.08 -6.22
N ALA A 15 -10.01 4.87 -5.13
CA ALA A 15 -10.60 4.51 -3.85
C ALA A 15 -11.57 5.58 -3.30
N ILE A 16 -11.22 6.86 -3.43
CA ILE A 16 -12.06 7.98 -3.01
C ILE A 16 -13.32 8.08 -3.89
N GLU A 17 -13.16 8.00 -5.21
CA GLU A 17 -14.28 8.01 -6.18
C GLU A 17 -15.24 6.84 -5.93
N SER A 18 -14.74 5.64 -5.65
CA SER A 18 -15.58 4.48 -5.29
C SER A 18 -16.45 4.70 -4.06
N VAL A 19 -16.00 5.52 -3.10
CA VAL A 19 -16.85 5.86 -1.95
C VAL A 19 -17.79 7.01 -2.29
N CYS A 20 -17.32 8.05 -2.99
CA CYS A 20 -18.14 9.19 -3.34
C CYS A 20 -19.30 8.79 -4.28
N ASP A 21 -19.07 7.88 -5.21
CA ASP A 21 -20.07 7.49 -6.21
C ASP A 21 -21.22 6.65 -5.62
N LEU A 22 -21.08 6.11 -4.39
CA LEU A 22 -22.20 5.48 -3.68
C LEU A 22 -23.39 6.44 -3.55
N PHE A 23 -23.10 7.72 -3.37
CA PHE A 23 -24.07 8.78 -3.15
C PHE A 23 -24.34 9.60 -4.42
N ARG A 24 -24.02 9.07 -5.59
CA ARG A 24 -24.30 9.74 -6.85
C ARG A 24 -25.80 9.97 -7.00
N GLY A 25 -26.18 11.21 -7.31
CA GLY A 25 -27.57 11.67 -7.34
C GLY A 25 -28.07 12.32 -6.04
N GLN A 26 -27.24 12.40 -4.99
CA GLN A 26 -27.53 13.18 -3.79
C GLN A 26 -27.40 14.68 -4.09
N GLU A 27 -28.42 15.47 -3.71
CA GLU A 27 -28.41 16.92 -3.92
C GLU A 27 -27.54 17.64 -2.88
N VAL A 28 -26.76 18.63 -3.33
CA VAL A 28 -26.04 19.57 -2.46
C VAL A 28 -26.96 20.72 -2.12
N CYS A 29 -27.26 20.92 -0.85
CA CYS A 29 -27.91 22.15 -0.43
C CYS A 29 -26.93 22.95 0.44
N ARG A 30 -26.14 23.79 -0.24
CA ARG A 30 -25.46 24.93 0.37
C ARG A 30 -26.10 26.19 -0.20
N THR A 31 -26.94 26.85 0.58
CA THR A 31 -27.24 28.26 0.33
C THR A 31 -26.12 29.08 0.96
N GLU A 32 -25.19 29.56 0.13
CA GLU A 32 -24.42 30.74 0.50
C GLU A 32 -25.36 31.94 0.33
N PHE A 33 -25.66 32.62 1.45
CA PHE A 33 -26.48 33.84 1.55
C PHE A 33 -28.02 33.71 1.43
N THR A 34 -28.68 33.74 2.60
CA THR A 34 -29.94 34.48 2.76
C THR A 34 -30.05 35.07 4.17
N VAL A 35 -29.99 36.40 4.30
CA VAL A 35 -30.44 37.11 5.51
C VAL A 35 -31.95 37.23 5.42
N THR A 36 -32.70 36.36 6.07
CA THR A 36 -34.16 36.52 6.22
C THR A 36 -34.46 37.34 7.46
N GLN A 37 -35.01 38.52 7.23
CA GLN A 37 -35.55 39.41 8.25
C GLN A 37 -36.68 38.67 9.01
N GLN A 38 -36.47 38.41 10.30
CA GLN A 38 -37.49 37.79 11.14
C GLN A 38 -38.73 38.68 11.20
N THR A 39 -39.82 38.22 10.61
CA THR A 39 -41.13 38.84 10.82
C THR A 39 -41.72 38.25 12.11
N PRO A 40 -42.10 39.05 13.11
CA PRO A 40 -42.60 38.52 14.38
C PRO A 40 -43.97 37.86 14.18
N GLY A 41 -44.08 36.55 14.43
CA GLY A 41 -45.37 35.86 14.57
C GLY A 41 -45.63 34.65 13.67
N ALA A 42 -44.71 34.24 12.79
CA ALA A 42 -44.85 33.00 12.03
C ALA A 42 -44.22 31.82 12.79
N GLN A 43 -44.95 30.70 12.91
CA GLN A 43 -44.43 29.43 13.45
C GLN A 43 -43.18 28.99 12.67
N PRO A 44 -42.18 28.37 13.33
CA PRO A 44 -40.94 27.94 12.68
C PRO A 44 -41.21 26.69 11.83
N GLN A 45 -41.68 26.90 10.59
CA GLN A 45 -41.61 25.92 9.51
C GLN A 45 -40.96 26.61 8.32
N GLN A 46 -39.63 26.76 8.35
CA GLN A 46 -38.87 27.08 7.15
C GLN A 46 -37.70 26.10 7.04
N MET A 47 -37.87 25.18 6.08
CA MET A 47 -36.94 24.12 5.74
C MET A 47 -35.66 24.69 5.11
N SER A 48 -34.55 24.57 5.81
CA SER A 48 -33.23 24.51 5.19
C SER A 48 -33.02 23.07 4.70
N LEU A 49 -32.95 22.86 3.38
CA LEU A 49 -32.65 21.55 2.79
C LEU A 49 -31.13 21.28 2.89
N GLY A 50 -30.72 20.02 3.07
CA GLY A 50 -29.32 19.57 3.21
C GLY A 50 -28.76 19.48 4.64
N ILE A 51 -29.35 20.23 5.57
CA ILE A 51 -29.05 20.15 7.00
C ILE A 51 -30.36 19.79 7.72
N ALA A 52 -30.34 18.76 8.56
CA ALA A 52 -31.40 18.60 9.55
C ALA A 52 -31.08 19.52 10.72
N GLU A 53 -31.73 20.68 10.81
CA GLU A 53 -31.75 21.46 12.04
C GLU A 53 -32.76 20.81 12.99
N SER A 54 -32.25 20.24 14.08
CA SER A 54 -33.06 19.79 15.22
C SER A 54 -32.83 20.73 16.40
N ASP A 55 -33.66 20.63 17.45
CA ASP A 55 -33.42 21.31 18.73
C ASP A 55 -32.02 20.99 19.33
N LEU A 56 -31.36 19.92 18.84
CA LEU A 56 -30.07 19.41 19.30
C LEU A 56 -28.87 19.80 18.41
N GLY A 57 -29.06 20.26 17.17
CA GLY A 57 -27.96 20.67 16.27
C GLY A 57 -28.15 20.42 14.77
N VAL A 58 -27.02 20.46 14.04
CA VAL A 58 -26.87 20.33 12.57
C VAL A 58 -26.40 18.92 12.21
N GLY A 59 -27.18 18.17 11.42
CA GLY A 59 -26.83 16.81 10.99
C GLY A 59 -26.67 16.62 9.48
N ASN A 60 -25.98 15.53 9.09
CA ASN A 60 -25.95 15.07 7.70
C ASN A 60 -27.34 14.55 7.30
N ARG A 61 -27.68 14.68 6.01
CA ARG A 61 -28.96 14.22 5.48
C ARG A 61 -28.77 13.44 4.17
N LEU A 62 -29.29 12.23 4.12
CA LEU A 62 -29.34 11.39 2.92
C LEU A 62 -30.77 11.42 2.36
N THR A 63 -30.93 11.80 1.09
CA THR A 63 -32.24 11.84 0.41
C THR A 63 -32.37 10.76 -0.65
N LEU A 64 -31.28 10.11 -1.03
CA LEU A 64 -31.28 8.99 -1.95
C LEU A 64 -32.03 7.77 -1.38
N PRO A 65 -32.90 7.11 -2.17
CA PRO A 65 -33.51 5.85 -1.79
C PRO A 65 -32.49 4.71 -1.86
N ASP A 66 -32.69 3.66 -1.05
CA ASP A 66 -31.81 2.49 -0.97
C ASP A 66 -31.60 1.81 -2.34
N ASP A 67 -32.64 1.75 -3.18
CA ASP A 67 -32.56 1.19 -4.54
C ASP A 67 -31.54 1.94 -5.42
N ALA A 68 -31.42 3.26 -5.26
CA ALA A 68 -30.45 4.06 -6.01
C ALA A 68 -29.02 3.83 -5.51
N ILE A 69 -28.84 3.68 -4.19
CA ILE A 69 -27.54 3.35 -3.59
C ILE A 69 -27.11 1.95 -4.02
N GLN A 70 -28.05 1.00 -4.11
CA GLN A 70 -27.78 -0.34 -4.64
C GLN A 70 -27.30 -0.29 -6.10
N GLN A 71 -27.98 0.45 -6.97
CA GLN A 71 -27.56 0.60 -8.37
C GLN A 71 -26.17 1.23 -8.48
N ASN A 72 -25.89 2.26 -7.67
CA ASN A 72 -24.57 2.86 -7.59
C ASN A 72 -23.51 1.83 -7.14
N LEU A 73 -23.80 1.04 -6.09
CA LEU A 73 -22.93 0.01 -5.57
C LEU A 73 -22.59 -1.06 -6.64
N GLU A 74 -23.59 -1.55 -7.37
CA GLU A 74 -23.39 -2.54 -8.45
C GLU A 74 -22.50 -1.98 -9.56
N ALA A 75 -22.73 -0.72 -9.98
CA ALA A 75 -21.88 -0.06 -10.97
C ALA A 75 -20.43 0.11 -10.50
N ILE A 76 -20.24 0.44 -9.22
CA ILE A 76 -18.91 0.56 -8.58
C ILE A 76 -18.20 -0.79 -8.49
N GLN A 77 -18.94 -1.86 -8.17
CA GLN A 77 -18.39 -3.20 -8.07
C GLN A 77 -17.95 -3.71 -9.44
N LEU A 78 -18.79 -3.55 -10.47
CA LEU A 78 -18.46 -3.96 -11.83
C LEU A 78 -17.22 -3.26 -12.37
N ARG A 79 -17.13 -1.92 -12.24
CA ARG A 79 -15.94 -1.17 -12.71
C ARG A 79 -14.67 -1.49 -11.93
N SER A 80 -14.80 -1.94 -10.68
CA SER A 80 -13.67 -2.30 -9.82
C SER A 80 -13.30 -3.79 -9.91
N GLY A 81 -13.99 -4.56 -10.77
CA GLY A 81 -13.77 -6.01 -10.88
C GLY A 81 -14.12 -6.78 -9.60
N LEU A 82 -15.11 -6.30 -8.86
CA LEU A 82 -15.61 -6.90 -7.61
C LEU A 82 -16.92 -7.67 -7.89
N PRO A 83 -17.24 -8.70 -7.08
CA PRO A 83 -18.51 -9.40 -7.20
C PRO A 83 -19.67 -8.44 -6.85
N PRO A 84 -20.71 -8.35 -7.69
CA PRO A 84 -21.88 -7.54 -7.40
C PRO A 84 -22.61 -8.07 -6.16
N SER A 85 -23.11 -7.17 -5.31
CA SER A 85 -23.92 -7.50 -4.15
C SER A 85 -25.37 -7.77 -4.55
N ASP A 86 -25.96 -8.87 -4.06
CA ASP A 86 -27.35 -9.22 -4.40
C ASP A 86 -28.40 -8.22 -3.85
N ALA A 87 -28.11 -7.59 -2.71
CA ALA A 87 -28.96 -6.60 -2.07
C ALA A 87 -28.17 -5.65 -1.16
N LEU A 88 -28.69 -4.44 -0.92
CA LEU A 88 -28.17 -3.53 0.11
C LEU A 88 -28.63 -3.99 1.50
N THR A 89 -27.85 -4.88 2.12
CA THR A 89 -28.18 -5.48 3.42
C THR A 89 -27.91 -4.56 4.62
N SER A 90 -27.03 -3.56 4.44
CA SER A 90 -26.72 -2.57 5.48
C SER A 90 -26.00 -1.35 4.89
N GLY A 91 -25.95 -0.24 5.64
CA GLY A 91 -25.11 0.93 5.32
C GLY A 91 -23.61 0.75 5.62
N ASN A 92 -23.09 -0.49 5.61
CA ASN A 92 -21.67 -0.78 5.84
C ASN A 92 -20.95 -1.03 4.51
N PHE A 93 -19.98 -0.19 4.20
CA PHE A 93 -19.15 -0.30 3.00
C PHE A 93 -17.69 -0.55 3.37
N THR A 94 -17.02 -1.41 2.61
CA THR A 94 -15.63 -1.79 2.85
C THR A 94 -14.72 -1.32 1.72
N VAL A 95 -13.59 -0.74 2.12
CA VAL A 95 -12.48 -0.34 1.24
C VAL A 95 -11.27 -1.16 1.67
N GLU A 96 -10.77 -1.98 0.76
CA GLU A 96 -9.58 -2.79 0.98
C GLU A 96 -8.37 -2.12 0.31
N MET A 97 -7.33 -1.85 1.10
CA MET A 97 -6.10 -1.22 0.62
C MET A 97 -4.91 -1.77 1.39
N GLU A 98 -3.91 -2.24 0.66
CA GLU A 98 -2.69 -2.79 1.25
C GLU A 98 -2.00 -1.82 2.22
N THR A 99 -1.31 -2.36 3.22
CA THR A 99 -0.44 -1.60 4.12
C THR A 99 0.59 -0.78 3.34
N GLY A 100 0.85 0.45 3.82
CA GLY A 100 1.79 1.36 3.20
C GLY A 100 1.30 2.15 1.96
N THR A 101 0.09 1.88 1.45
CA THR A 101 -0.46 2.58 0.27
C THR A 101 -1.14 3.93 0.58
N GLY A 102 -1.34 4.26 1.86
CA GLY A 102 -1.87 5.56 2.30
C GLY A 102 -3.35 5.59 2.69
N LYS A 103 -3.90 4.49 3.22
CA LYS A 103 -5.27 4.38 3.77
C LYS A 103 -5.76 5.62 4.54
N THR A 104 -4.95 6.10 5.50
CA THR A 104 -5.26 7.28 6.31
C THR A 104 -5.50 8.53 5.47
N TYR A 105 -4.65 8.77 4.46
CA TYR A 105 -4.83 9.91 3.57
C TYR A 105 -6.09 9.76 2.70
N VAL A 106 -6.35 8.55 2.21
CA VAL A 106 -7.54 8.24 1.40
C VAL A 106 -8.80 8.56 2.17
N TYR A 107 -9.02 7.97 3.35
CA TYR A 107 -10.27 8.26 4.07
C TYR A 107 -10.36 9.72 4.46
N LEU A 108 -9.27 10.37 4.93
CA LEU A 108 -9.30 11.78 5.31
C LEU A 108 -9.72 12.65 4.13
N ARG A 109 -9.20 12.38 2.94
CA ARG A 109 -9.57 13.10 1.73
C ARG A 109 -11.02 12.79 1.30
N THR A 110 -11.49 11.56 1.49
CA THR A 110 -12.89 11.19 1.24
C THR A 110 -13.86 12.07 2.04
N LEU A 111 -13.54 12.46 3.28
CA LEU A 111 -14.39 13.38 4.06
C LEU A 111 -14.59 14.71 3.32
N PHE A 112 -13.51 15.29 2.79
CA PHE A 112 -13.56 16.56 2.06
C PHE A 112 -14.26 16.41 0.70
N GLU A 113 -14.05 15.31 -0.02
CA GLU A 113 -14.78 15.05 -1.28
C GLU A 113 -16.28 14.84 -1.04
N LEU A 114 -16.67 14.12 0.01
CA LEU A 114 -18.07 13.98 0.41
C LEU A 114 -18.68 15.32 0.80
N ASN A 115 -17.93 16.18 1.51
CA ASN A 115 -18.38 17.54 1.80
C ASN A 115 -18.55 18.38 0.53
N LYS A 116 -17.56 18.34 -0.37
CA LYS A 116 -17.57 19.10 -1.62
C LYS A 116 -18.73 18.68 -2.53
N ARG A 117 -18.99 17.37 -2.65
CA ARG A 117 -19.99 16.82 -3.58
C ARG A 117 -21.40 16.75 -3.04
N TYR A 118 -21.56 16.60 -1.72
CA TYR A 118 -22.86 16.28 -1.10
C TYR A 118 -23.15 17.09 0.17
N GLY A 119 -22.22 17.94 0.63
CA GLY A 119 -22.43 18.80 1.81
C GLY A 119 -22.25 18.13 3.17
N PHE A 120 -21.94 16.84 3.24
CA PHE A 120 -21.75 16.14 4.53
C PHE A 120 -20.65 16.79 5.37
N SER A 121 -20.92 17.06 6.64
CA SER A 121 -20.05 17.83 7.52
C SER A 121 -19.69 17.11 8.82
N LYS A 122 -20.41 16.03 9.18
CA LYS A 122 -20.25 15.33 10.46
C LYS A 122 -19.58 13.99 10.27
N PHE A 123 -18.35 13.87 10.77
CA PHE A 123 -17.52 12.68 10.60
C PHE A 123 -16.95 12.18 11.92
N VAL A 124 -17.04 10.87 12.15
CA VAL A 124 -16.46 10.21 13.34
C VAL A 124 -15.47 9.15 12.88
N ILE A 125 -14.21 9.26 13.30
CA ILE A 125 -13.15 8.29 13.03
C ILE A 125 -12.94 7.42 14.27
N VAL A 126 -13.23 6.12 14.14
CA VAL A 126 -13.09 5.12 15.20
C VAL A 126 -11.87 4.25 14.92
N VAL A 127 -10.98 4.17 15.91
CA VAL A 127 -9.71 3.44 15.81
C VAL A 127 -9.55 2.43 16.97
N PRO A 128 -8.80 1.32 16.79
CA PRO A 128 -8.74 0.26 17.80
C PRO A 128 -7.87 0.64 19.00
N SER A 129 -6.84 1.48 18.81
CA SER A 129 -5.84 1.77 19.83
C SER A 129 -5.52 3.26 19.96
N VAL A 130 -5.01 3.65 21.13
CA VAL A 130 -4.57 5.03 21.39
C VAL A 130 -3.43 5.45 20.46
N ALA A 131 -2.56 4.53 20.03
CA ALA A 131 -1.46 4.89 19.12
C ALA A 131 -1.96 5.22 17.71
N ILE A 132 -2.92 4.45 17.18
CA ILE A 132 -3.56 4.80 15.91
C ILE A 132 -4.26 6.15 16.06
N LYS A 133 -4.96 6.39 17.19
CA LYS A 133 -5.61 7.68 17.48
C LYS A 133 -4.64 8.86 17.36
N GLU A 134 -3.49 8.79 18.02
CA GLU A 134 -2.46 9.82 17.95
C GLU A 134 -1.87 9.95 16.53
N GLY A 135 -1.68 8.83 15.83
CA GLY A 135 -1.18 8.82 14.45
C GLY A 135 -2.12 9.51 13.46
N VAL A 136 -3.43 9.28 13.59
CA VAL A 136 -4.46 9.94 12.78
C VAL A 136 -4.52 11.43 13.09
N TYR A 137 -4.50 11.80 14.37
CA TYR A 137 -4.49 13.21 14.80
C TYR A 137 -3.26 13.96 14.28
N LYS A 138 -2.08 13.34 14.36
CA LYS A 138 -0.87 13.91 13.77
C LYS A 138 -0.97 14.06 12.26
N THR A 139 -1.57 13.08 11.58
CA THR A 139 -1.80 13.15 10.12
C THR A 139 -2.67 14.34 9.77
N LEU A 140 -3.80 14.52 10.46
CA LEU A 140 -4.68 15.68 10.31
C LEU A 140 -3.92 17.02 10.43
N GLN A 141 -3.08 17.16 11.47
CA GLN A 141 -2.23 18.34 11.65
C GLN A 141 -1.26 18.57 10.49
N THR A 142 -0.59 17.52 10.03
CA THR A 142 0.43 17.64 8.96
C THR A 142 -0.17 17.91 7.59
N THR A 143 -1.40 17.45 7.35
CA THR A 143 -2.11 17.60 6.08
C THR A 143 -3.00 18.84 6.03
N GLU A 144 -3.02 19.66 7.09
CA GLU A 144 -3.94 20.80 7.21
C GLU A 144 -3.75 21.81 6.08
N ASP A 145 -2.52 22.29 5.88
CA ASP A 145 -2.17 23.20 4.77
C ASP A 145 -2.51 22.58 3.41
N HIS A 146 -2.27 21.29 3.27
CA HIS A 146 -2.48 20.54 2.03
C HIS A 146 -3.96 20.48 1.67
N PHE A 147 -4.84 20.13 2.62
CA PHE A 147 -6.28 20.10 2.38
C PHE A 147 -6.88 21.49 2.22
N LYS A 148 -6.41 22.49 2.97
CA LYS A 148 -6.80 23.90 2.75
C LYS A 148 -6.44 24.35 1.34
N GLY A 149 -5.26 23.99 0.83
CA GLY A 149 -4.85 24.27 -0.55
C GLY A 149 -5.70 23.53 -1.59
N LEU A 150 -6.05 22.27 -1.34
CA LEU A 150 -6.79 21.43 -2.28
C LEU A 150 -8.29 21.80 -2.37
N TYR A 151 -8.89 22.28 -1.28
CA TYR A 151 -10.32 22.57 -1.15
C TYR A 151 -10.59 24.06 -0.88
N ALA A 152 -9.83 24.96 -1.52
CA ALA A 152 -10.09 26.41 -1.51
C ALA A 152 -10.28 27.05 -0.12
N GLY A 153 -9.58 26.54 0.90
CA GLY A 153 -9.63 27.08 2.26
C GLY A 153 -10.88 26.72 3.07
N VAL A 154 -11.62 25.66 2.69
CA VAL A 154 -12.74 25.14 3.48
C VAL A 154 -12.39 25.05 4.97
N THR A 155 -13.27 25.59 5.81
CA THR A 155 -13.13 25.54 7.26
C THR A 155 -13.49 24.16 7.79
N PHE A 156 -12.61 23.60 8.60
CA PHE A 156 -12.83 22.33 9.28
C PHE A 156 -12.15 22.34 10.65
N ASP A 157 -12.77 21.68 11.61
CA ASP A 157 -12.19 21.44 12.93
C ASP A 157 -12.08 19.95 13.19
N TYR A 158 -11.06 19.56 13.95
CA TYR A 158 -10.84 18.19 14.36
C TYR A 158 -10.40 18.13 15.82
N PHE A 159 -10.82 17.08 16.54
CA PHE A 159 -10.43 16.89 17.93
C PHE A 159 -10.39 15.41 18.33
N LEU A 160 -9.63 15.12 19.38
CA LEU A 160 -9.61 13.83 20.03
C LEU A 160 -10.69 13.78 21.10
N TYR A 161 -11.56 12.76 21.06
CA TYR A 161 -12.53 12.56 22.12
C TYR A 161 -11.84 12.30 23.46
N ASP A 162 -12.23 13.09 24.46
CA ASP A 162 -11.78 13.04 25.85
C ASP A 162 -13.00 13.18 26.77
N SER A 163 -13.20 12.20 27.64
CA SER A 163 -14.31 12.16 28.59
C SER A 163 -14.29 13.29 29.62
N GLY A 164 -13.16 13.99 29.78
CA GLY A 164 -13.03 15.20 30.60
C GLY A 164 -13.47 16.49 29.91
N LYS A 165 -13.54 16.51 28.56
CA LYS A 165 -13.75 17.70 27.72
C LYS A 165 -14.99 17.60 26.84
N LEU A 166 -16.13 17.23 27.43
CA LEU A 166 -17.40 17.00 26.71
C LEU A 166 -17.96 18.22 25.96
N GLY A 167 -17.55 19.45 26.27
CA GLY A 167 -17.96 20.65 25.54
C GLY A 167 -17.60 20.62 24.05
N GLN A 168 -16.56 19.88 23.65
CA GLN A 168 -16.20 19.70 22.25
C GLN A 168 -17.25 18.89 21.47
N VAL A 169 -17.95 17.96 22.13
CA VAL A 169 -19.02 17.16 21.50
C VAL A 169 -20.23 18.03 21.19
N ARG A 170 -20.53 19.02 22.04
CA ARG A 170 -21.57 20.01 21.74
C ARG A 170 -21.21 20.84 20.50
N ASN A 171 -19.98 21.35 20.43
CA ASN A 171 -19.51 22.08 19.25
C ASN A 171 -19.55 21.21 17.97
N PHE A 172 -19.20 19.92 18.09
CA PHE A 172 -19.34 18.95 17.01
C PHE A 172 -20.77 18.90 16.47
N ALA A 173 -21.78 18.86 17.34
CA ALA A 173 -23.18 18.80 16.94
C ALA A 173 -23.73 20.13 16.38
N THR A 174 -23.28 21.28 16.88
CA THR A 174 -23.86 22.58 16.52
C THR A 174 -23.16 23.32 15.37
N SER A 175 -21.88 23.02 15.10
CA SER A 175 -21.11 23.76 14.08
C SER A 175 -21.64 23.50 12.66
N PRO A 176 -21.72 24.49 11.75
CA PRO A 176 -22.09 24.25 10.36
C PRO A 176 -20.91 23.79 9.49
N HIS A 177 -19.68 23.86 10.00
CA HIS A 177 -18.46 23.49 9.28
C HIS A 177 -18.16 21.99 9.37
N ILE A 178 -17.17 21.52 8.61
CA ILE A 178 -16.70 20.13 8.71
C ILE A 178 -16.18 19.90 10.13
N GLN A 179 -16.69 18.87 10.80
CA GLN A 179 -16.28 18.45 12.13
C GLN A 179 -15.80 17.00 12.09
N ILE A 180 -14.57 16.77 12.54
CA ILE A 180 -13.92 15.46 12.54
C ILE A 180 -13.61 15.05 13.98
N MET A 181 -14.37 14.11 14.53
CA MET A 181 -14.12 13.57 15.87
C MET A 181 -13.34 12.26 15.78
N VAL A 182 -12.20 12.15 16.46
CA VAL A 182 -11.39 10.92 16.50
C VAL A 182 -11.48 10.26 17.87
N MET A 183 -11.89 9.00 17.93
CA MET A 183 -12.10 8.28 19.19
C MET A 183 -11.68 6.81 19.14
N THR A 184 -11.43 6.19 20.30
CA THR A 184 -11.12 4.76 20.39
C THR A 184 -12.36 3.93 20.68
N VAL A 185 -12.33 2.65 20.31
CA VAL A 185 -13.41 1.69 20.62
C VAL A 185 -13.68 1.55 22.13
N GLY A 186 -12.61 1.59 22.93
CA GLY A 186 -12.73 1.57 24.40
C GLY A 186 -13.52 2.76 24.95
N ALA A 187 -13.53 3.89 24.23
CA ALA A 187 -14.30 5.09 24.56
C ALA A 187 -15.77 5.02 24.11
N ILE A 188 -16.27 3.85 23.66
CA ILE A 188 -17.67 3.66 23.27
C ILE A 188 -18.26 2.39 23.92
N ASN A 189 -17.47 1.32 24.10
CA ASN A 189 -18.01 0.00 24.49
C ASN A 189 -18.54 -0.15 25.92
N LYS A 190 -18.25 0.75 26.87
CA LYS A 190 -18.66 0.62 28.28
C LYS A 190 -19.80 1.57 28.65
N ARG A 191 -21.03 1.22 28.28
CA ARG A 191 -22.23 2.08 28.49
C ARG A 191 -22.39 2.56 29.95
N ASP A 192 -22.13 1.69 30.92
CA ASP A 192 -22.37 1.99 32.35
C ASP A 192 -21.27 2.86 32.99
N VAL A 193 -20.06 2.81 32.45
CA VAL A 193 -18.88 3.49 33.03
C VAL A 193 -18.60 4.80 32.31
N ASN A 194 -18.86 4.84 31.01
CA ASN A 194 -18.37 5.90 30.14
C ASN A 194 -19.26 7.14 30.16
N ASN A 195 -18.64 8.32 30.28
CA ASN A 195 -19.35 9.60 30.33
C ASN A 195 -20.09 9.94 29.03
N LEU A 196 -19.82 9.21 27.94
CA LEU A 196 -20.53 9.36 26.66
C LEU A 196 -22.05 9.13 26.78
N TYR A 197 -22.47 8.29 27.73
CA TYR A 197 -23.87 7.90 27.94
C TYR A 197 -24.51 8.57 29.16
N LYS A 198 -23.79 9.47 29.83
CA LYS A 198 -24.24 10.17 31.03
C LYS A 198 -24.57 11.62 30.69
N GLU A 199 -25.59 12.16 31.36
CA GLU A 199 -25.94 13.57 31.26
C GLU A 199 -24.81 14.44 31.81
N SER A 200 -24.57 15.58 31.17
CA SER A 200 -23.54 16.51 31.60
C SER A 200 -23.98 17.96 31.40
N GLU A 201 -23.76 18.79 32.41
CA GLU A 201 -23.96 20.24 32.29
C GLU A 201 -23.09 20.85 31.17
N LYS A 202 -21.91 20.26 30.91
CA LYS A 202 -20.98 20.70 29.85
C LYS A 202 -21.53 20.50 28.43
N THR A 203 -22.50 19.61 28.26
CA THR A 203 -23.24 19.39 27.01
C THR A 203 -24.61 20.07 27.01
N GLY A 204 -24.93 20.86 28.04
CA GLY A 204 -26.23 21.52 28.18
C GLY A 204 -27.31 20.63 28.80
N GLY A 205 -26.94 19.58 29.54
CA GLY A 205 -27.85 18.63 30.17
C GLY A 205 -28.08 17.36 29.33
N GLU A 206 -27.75 17.39 28.04
CA GLU A 206 -27.93 16.26 27.13
C GLU A 206 -26.82 15.21 27.24
N LYS A 207 -27.13 13.96 26.88
CA LYS A 207 -26.12 12.91 26.78
C LYS A 207 -25.27 13.12 25.53
N PRO A 208 -23.93 13.09 25.62
CA PRO A 208 -23.05 13.25 24.45
C PRO A 208 -23.37 12.32 23.29
N ILE A 209 -23.78 11.07 23.56
CA ILE A 209 -24.19 10.12 22.52
C ILE A 209 -25.42 10.58 21.75
N ASP A 210 -26.39 11.22 22.40
CA ASP A 210 -27.64 11.64 21.75
C ASP A 210 -27.40 12.87 20.87
N LEU A 211 -26.47 13.76 21.27
CA LEU A 211 -25.95 14.82 20.41
C LEU A 211 -25.26 14.24 19.16
N ILE A 212 -24.46 13.18 19.30
CA ILE A 212 -23.82 12.54 18.15
C ILE A 212 -24.86 11.89 17.24
N LYS A 213 -25.85 11.15 17.79
CA LYS A 213 -26.92 10.55 16.99
C LYS A 213 -27.70 11.56 16.17
N ALA A 214 -28.06 12.71 16.77
CA ALA A 214 -28.78 13.77 16.09
C ALA A 214 -28.05 14.32 14.85
N THR A 215 -26.73 14.08 14.74
CA THR A 215 -25.94 14.50 13.59
C THR A 215 -25.92 13.53 12.41
N HIS A 216 -26.42 12.29 12.58
CA HIS A 216 -26.29 11.19 11.61
C HIS A 216 -24.88 11.12 10.98
N PRO A 217 -23.83 10.90 11.79
CA PRO A 217 -22.46 11.05 11.32
C PRO A 217 -22.12 9.99 10.27
N VAL A 218 -21.22 10.33 9.35
CA VAL A 218 -20.51 9.31 8.56
C VAL A 218 -19.39 8.75 9.43
N ILE A 219 -19.43 7.45 9.72
CA ILE A 219 -18.44 6.79 10.55
C ILE A 219 -17.34 6.20 9.67
N ILE A 220 -16.09 6.51 9.98
CA ILE A 220 -14.91 5.86 9.44
C ILE A 220 -14.37 4.88 10.48
N VAL A 221 -14.19 3.62 10.09
CA VAL A 221 -13.57 2.61 10.94
C VAL A 221 -12.21 2.23 10.35
N ASP A 222 -11.14 2.51 11.09
CA ASP A 222 -9.78 2.10 10.73
C ASP A 222 -9.49 0.75 11.41
N GLU A 223 -9.01 -0.24 10.66
CA GLU A 223 -8.76 -1.61 11.14
C GLU A 223 -10.01 -2.28 11.80
N PRO A 224 -11.12 -2.43 11.05
CA PRO A 224 -12.42 -2.93 11.53
C PRO A 224 -12.36 -4.27 12.25
N GLN A 225 -11.47 -5.18 11.86
CA GLN A 225 -11.30 -6.48 12.51
C GLN A 225 -10.87 -6.37 13.99
N SER A 226 -10.12 -5.32 14.35
CA SER A 226 -9.76 -5.03 15.73
C SER A 226 -10.85 -4.23 16.45
N VAL A 227 -11.62 -3.43 15.70
CA VAL A 227 -12.68 -2.57 16.25
C VAL A 227 -13.96 -3.36 16.55
N ASP A 228 -14.42 -4.16 15.60
CA ASP A 228 -15.62 -4.99 15.69
C ASP A 228 -15.44 -6.09 16.74
N GLY A 229 -14.25 -6.70 16.78
CA GLY A 229 -13.89 -7.80 17.68
C GLY A 229 -13.54 -7.41 19.13
N GLY A 230 -13.62 -6.12 19.49
CA GLY A 230 -13.23 -5.63 20.82
C GLY A 230 -13.94 -6.36 21.98
N LEU A 231 -13.13 -6.81 22.95
CA LEU A 231 -13.36 -7.67 24.14
C LEU A 231 -14.47 -8.75 24.16
N GLU A 232 -15.67 -8.54 23.61
CA GLU A 232 -16.76 -9.54 23.52
C GLU A 232 -17.68 -9.34 22.29
N GLY A 233 -17.25 -8.59 21.25
CA GLY A 233 -18.07 -8.29 20.06
C GLY A 233 -19.01 -7.09 20.18
N ARG A 234 -18.92 -6.33 21.28
CA ARG A 234 -19.74 -5.13 21.57
C ARG A 234 -19.38 -3.90 20.75
N GLY A 235 -18.31 -3.95 19.96
CA GLY A 235 -17.89 -2.84 19.08
C GLY A 235 -18.96 -2.49 18.04
N ARG A 236 -19.63 -3.50 17.47
CA ARG A 236 -20.71 -3.29 16.48
C ARG A 236 -21.92 -2.58 17.06
N GLU A 237 -22.34 -2.99 18.25
CA GLU A 237 -23.46 -2.35 18.98
C GLU A 237 -23.15 -0.90 19.34
N ALA A 238 -21.87 -0.62 19.64
CA ALA A 238 -21.38 0.73 19.93
C ALA A 238 -21.38 1.63 18.68
N LEU A 239 -20.97 1.10 17.52
CA LEU A 239 -21.04 1.84 16.25
C LEU A 239 -22.50 2.12 15.85
N ALA A 240 -23.37 1.13 15.95
CA ALA A 240 -24.79 1.29 15.67
C ALA A 240 -25.48 2.29 16.62
N ALA A 241 -25.00 2.41 17.87
CA ALA A 241 -25.54 3.35 18.83
C ALA A 241 -25.32 4.83 18.48
N MET A 242 -24.49 5.16 17.49
CA MET A 242 -24.30 6.54 17.00
C MET A 242 -25.26 6.91 15.86
N ASP A 243 -26.13 5.98 15.44
CA ASP A 243 -27.11 6.16 14.35
C ASP A 243 -26.49 6.77 13.07
N PRO A 244 -25.45 6.13 12.51
CA PRO A 244 -24.69 6.69 11.41
C PRO A 244 -25.46 6.71 10.09
N LEU A 245 -25.20 7.72 9.25
CA LEU A 245 -25.67 7.75 7.86
C LEU A 245 -25.12 6.56 7.08
N CYS A 246 -23.82 6.30 7.23
CA CYS A 246 -23.17 5.08 6.77
C CYS A 246 -21.89 4.82 7.56
N THR A 247 -21.38 3.58 7.45
CA THR A 247 -20.09 3.19 8.02
C THR A 247 -19.13 2.77 6.91
N LEU A 248 -18.02 3.50 6.79
CA LEU A 248 -16.95 3.26 5.84
C LEU A 248 -15.77 2.58 6.56
N ARG A 249 -15.46 1.35 6.16
CA ARG A 249 -14.47 0.49 6.83
C ARG A 249 -13.22 0.38 5.98
N TYR A 250 -12.08 0.82 6.50
CA TYR A 250 -10.80 0.79 5.82
C TYR A 250 -9.88 -0.24 6.47
N SER A 251 -9.40 -1.20 5.68
CA SER A 251 -8.45 -2.20 6.16
C SER A 251 -7.54 -2.69 5.03
N ALA A 252 -6.42 -3.31 5.40
CA ALA A 252 -5.73 -4.21 4.48
C ALA A 252 -6.47 -5.55 4.32
N THR A 253 -7.17 -6.00 5.36
CA THR A 253 -7.88 -7.29 5.38
C THR A 253 -9.18 -7.17 6.16
N HIS A 254 -10.28 -7.65 5.57
CA HIS A 254 -11.61 -7.61 6.19
C HIS A 254 -12.01 -9.01 6.63
N ALA A 255 -12.26 -9.19 7.93
CA ALA A 255 -12.83 -10.44 8.45
C ALA A 255 -14.26 -10.63 7.95
N ASP A 256 -15.08 -9.59 8.03
CA ASP A 256 -16.43 -9.54 7.46
C ASP A 256 -16.44 -8.60 6.25
N LYS A 257 -16.58 -9.19 5.06
CA LYS A 257 -16.71 -8.46 3.81
C LYS A 257 -18.18 -8.05 3.65
N HIS A 258 -18.51 -6.83 4.09
CA HIS A 258 -19.81 -6.19 3.82
C HIS A 258 -19.90 -5.78 2.33
N HIS A 259 -20.39 -4.58 2.02
CA HIS A 259 -20.46 -4.06 0.66
C HIS A 259 -19.09 -3.51 0.23
N MET A 260 -18.27 -4.34 -0.41
CA MET A 260 -16.95 -3.92 -0.90
C MET A 260 -17.09 -2.99 -2.10
N VAL A 261 -16.46 -1.83 -2.03
CA VAL A 261 -16.52 -0.79 -3.08
C VAL A 261 -15.19 -0.58 -3.78
N TYR A 262 -14.08 -0.99 -3.16
CA TYR A 262 -12.75 -0.87 -3.73
C TYR A 262 -11.81 -1.91 -3.12
N ARG A 263 -10.91 -2.45 -3.94
CA ARG A 263 -9.84 -3.36 -3.53
C ARG A 263 -8.52 -2.98 -4.21
N LEU A 264 -7.49 -2.78 -3.40
CA LEU A 264 -6.09 -2.73 -3.79
C LEU A 264 -5.32 -3.69 -2.89
N ASP A 265 -5.09 -4.89 -3.39
CA ASP A 265 -4.49 -5.97 -2.62
C ASP A 265 -2.94 -5.91 -2.59
N ALA A 266 -2.33 -6.88 -1.88
CA ALA A 266 -0.88 -6.99 -1.74
C ALA A 266 -0.16 -7.18 -3.08
N VAL A 267 -0.78 -7.89 -4.00
CA VAL A 267 -0.22 -8.24 -5.31
C VAL A 267 -0.26 -7.02 -6.19
N ASP A 268 -1.40 -6.34 -6.26
CA ASP A 268 -1.58 -5.07 -6.98
C ASP A 268 -0.59 -4.02 -6.52
N ALA A 269 -0.44 -3.87 -5.20
CA ALA A 269 0.48 -2.91 -4.60
C ALA A 269 1.94 -3.24 -4.96
N TYR A 270 2.30 -4.52 -5.01
CA TYR A 270 3.63 -4.98 -5.41
C TYR A 270 3.89 -4.77 -6.91
N GLU A 271 3.00 -5.24 -7.79
CA GLU A 271 3.14 -5.12 -9.25
C GLU A 271 3.24 -3.67 -9.70
N ARG A 272 2.43 -2.79 -9.10
CA ARG A 272 2.45 -1.34 -9.36
C ARG A 272 3.60 -0.61 -8.66
N ARG A 273 4.50 -1.33 -7.97
CA ARG A 273 5.66 -0.80 -7.22
C ARG A 273 5.26 0.30 -6.22
N LEU A 274 4.08 0.15 -5.60
CA LEU A 274 3.52 1.08 -4.62
C LEU A 274 4.04 0.83 -3.20
N VAL A 275 4.66 -0.34 -2.98
CA VAL A 275 5.28 -0.76 -1.73
C VAL A 275 6.72 -1.24 -1.97
N LYS A 276 7.51 -1.37 -0.91
CA LYS A 276 8.86 -1.95 -1.00
C LYS A 276 8.77 -3.43 -1.41
N GLN A 277 9.75 -3.88 -2.17
CA GLN A 277 9.98 -5.30 -2.41
C GLN A 277 10.50 -5.97 -1.13
N ILE A 278 10.11 -7.22 -0.89
CA ILE A 278 10.58 -7.99 0.27
C ILE A 278 11.71 -8.92 -0.19
N GLU A 279 12.84 -8.87 0.53
CA GLU A 279 13.90 -9.87 0.47
C GLU A 279 14.10 -10.50 1.85
N VAL A 280 14.43 -11.78 1.89
CA VAL A 280 14.67 -12.53 3.14
C VAL A 280 16.15 -12.89 3.23
N ALA A 281 16.75 -12.59 4.38
CA ALA A 281 18.07 -13.08 4.77
C ALA A 281 17.87 -14.09 5.91
N SER A 282 17.99 -15.37 5.58
CA SER A 282 17.75 -16.47 6.51
C SER A 282 19.01 -16.76 7.32
N ALA A 283 18.86 -16.78 8.65
CA ALA A 283 19.88 -17.27 9.56
C ALA A 283 19.64 -18.75 9.86
N THR A 284 19.64 -19.60 8.82
CA THR A 284 19.52 -21.05 8.97
C THR A 284 20.90 -21.66 9.17
N VAL A 285 21.03 -22.55 10.15
CA VAL A 285 22.27 -23.32 10.31
C VAL A 285 22.14 -24.57 9.45
N GLU A 286 22.70 -24.52 8.24
CA GLU A 286 22.83 -25.70 7.39
C GLU A 286 23.83 -26.68 8.02
N ASP A 287 23.54 -27.99 7.95
CA ASP A 287 24.42 -29.07 8.42
C ASP A 287 24.81 -29.08 9.91
N ALA A 288 23.98 -28.48 10.78
CA ALA A 288 24.18 -28.50 12.24
C ALA A 288 23.92 -29.86 12.92
N TYR A 289 23.78 -30.95 12.17
CA TYR A 289 23.57 -32.28 12.74
C TYR A 289 24.88 -32.95 13.17
N ASN A 290 26.04 -32.33 12.91
CA ASN A 290 27.35 -32.91 13.19
C ASN A 290 27.74 -32.85 14.68
N THR A 291 27.00 -32.11 15.50
CA THR A 291 27.16 -32.07 16.96
C THR A 291 25.92 -32.63 17.66
N PRO A 292 26.06 -33.34 18.79
CA PRO A 292 24.91 -33.78 19.59
C PRO A 292 24.08 -32.57 20.04
N PHE A 293 22.75 -32.61 19.87
CA PHE A 293 21.81 -31.60 20.37
C PHE A 293 20.75 -32.26 21.27
N ILE A 294 20.54 -31.73 22.47
CA ILE A 294 19.56 -32.22 23.44
C ILE A 294 18.93 -31.01 24.15
N ARG A 295 17.61 -30.82 24.07
CA ARG A 295 16.89 -29.77 24.81
C ARG A 295 15.83 -30.36 25.72
N LEU A 296 15.79 -29.93 26.99
CA LEU A 296 14.72 -30.32 27.91
C LEU A 296 13.46 -29.49 27.64
N ILE A 297 12.34 -30.10 27.31
CA ILE A 297 11.06 -29.39 27.11
C ILE A 297 10.28 -29.32 28.42
N LYS A 298 10.10 -30.45 29.09
CA LYS A 298 9.36 -30.54 30.35
C LYS A 298 9.74 -31.79 31.12
N ALA A 299 9.70 -31.71 32.44
CA ALA A 299 9.78 -32.86 33.34
C ALA A 299 8.43 -33.05 34.03
N GLY A 300 7.94 -34.29 34.10
CA GLY A 300 6.63 -34.59 34.67
C GLY A 300 6.54 -35.99 35.25
N SER A 301 5.65 -36.16 36.23
CA SER A 301 5.31 -37.46 36.80
C SER A 301 3.92 -37.88 36.33
N LYS A 302 3.82 -39.07 35.72
CA LYS A 302 2.54 -39.71 35.40
C LYS A 302 2.50 -41.08 36.08
N ARG A 303 1.49 -41.29 36.94
CA ARG A 303 1.24 -42.58 37.64
C ARG A 303 2.46 -43.12 38.41
N GLY A 304 3.23 -42.23 39.06
CA GLY A 304 4.41 -42.62 39.86
C GLY A 304 5.71 -42.77 39.07
N ASN A 305 5.67 -42.72 37.73
CA ASN A 305 6.88 -42.72 36.90
C ASN A 305 7.30 -41.29 36.59
N ILE A 306 8.55 -40.97 36.91
CA ILE A 306 9.19 -39.70 36.55
C ILE A 306 9.70 -39.82 35.11
N SER A 307 9.37 -38.84 34.28
CA SER A 307 9.79 -38.80 32.88
C SER A 307 10.09 -37.37 32.45
N ALA A 308 11.00 -37.21 31.51
CA ALA A 308 11.28 -35.97 30.83
C ALA A 308 10.87 -36.07 29.36
N THR A 309 10.37 -34.99 28.78
CA THR A 309 10.25 -34.84 27.32
C THR A 309 11.43 -34.02 26.86
N ILE A 310 12.26 -34.61 26.00
CA ILE A 310 13.43 -33.98 25.41
C ILE A 310 13.28 -33.86 23.90
N GLU A 311 13.97 -32.90 23.33
CA GLU A 311 14.10 -32.73 21.88
C GLU A 311 15.53 -33.11 21.47
N LEU A 312 15.65 -34.04 20.50
CA LEU A 312 16.95 -34.48 19.96
C LEU A 312 16.87 -34.82 18.47
N ASP A 313 18.01 -34.92 17.80
CA ASP A 313 18.09 -35.21 16.37
C ASP A 313 18.09 -36.73 16.11
N ILE A 314 17.04 -37.23 15.43
CA ILE A 314 16.82 -38.65 15.16
C ILE A 314 17.04 -38.97 13.68
N ALA A 315 17.72 -40.08 13.39
CA ALA A 315 17.85 -40.57 12.01
C ALA A 315 16.53 -41.21 11.52
N THR A 316 15.98 -40.68 10.43
CA THR A 316 14.79 -41.21 9.74
C THR A 316 15.12 -41.64 8.31
N ALA A 317 14.21 -42.36 7.64
CA ALA A 317 14.40 -42.83 6.26
C ALA A 317 14.59 -41.70 5.23
N GLY A 318 14.20 -40.46 5.57
CA GLY A 318 14.35 -39.26 4.73
C GLY A 318 15.40 -38.27 5.25
N GLY A 319 16.33 -38.70 6.10
CA GLY A 319 17.38 -37.85 6.69
C GLY A 319 17.26 -37.68 8.22
N VAL A 320 18.14 -36.85 8.80
CA VAL A 320 18.12 -36.52 10.23
C VAL A 320 17.04 -35.46 10.49
N ARG A 321 16.17 -35.69 11.49
CA ARG A 321 15.14 -34.74 11.90
C ARG A 321 15.08 -34.61 13.41
N ARG A 322 14.90 -33.39 13.88
CA ARG A 322 14.68 -33.07 15.29
C ARG A 322 13.28 -33.51 15.72
N GLN A 323 13.17 -34.27 16.81
CA GLN A 323 11.90 -34.81 17.31
C GLN A 323 11.84 -34.79 18.84
N GLU A 324 10.63 -34.67 19.36
CA GLU A 324 10.35 -34.80 20.79
C GLU A 324 10.23 -36.28 21.20
N VAL A 325 10.98 -36.69 22.21
CA VAL A 325 10.98 -38.05 22.75
C VAL A 325 10.81 -38.00 24.26
N SER A 326 10.01 -38.93 24.80
CA SER A 326 9.90 -39.12 26.23
C SER A 326 11.01 -40.05 26.71
N VAL A 327 11.75 -39.62 27.72
CA VAL A 327 12.87 -40.35 28.32
C VAL A 327 12.70 -40.50 29.83
N GLN A 328 13.36 -41.51 30.39
CA GLN A 328 13.43 -41.84 31.81
C GLN A 328 14.89 -41.91 32.28
N ASP A 329 15.09 -41.95 33.60
CA ASP A 329 16.40 -42.17 34.21
C ASP A 329 17.05 -43.45 33.66
N GLY A 330 18.30 -43.34 33.21
CA GLY A 330 19.07 -44.45 32.64
C GLY A 330 18.91 -44.67 31.13
N ASP A 331 18.07 -43.91 30.42
CA ASP A 331 17.89 -44.08 28.97
C ASP A 331 19.15 -43.71 28.16
N ASP A 332 19.45 -44.53 27.15
CA ASP A 332 20.56 -44.36 26.21
C ASP A 332 20.11 -43.62 24.94
N LEU A 333 20.69 -42.43 24.71
CA LEU A 333 20.30 -41.55 23.63
C LEU A 333 20.81 -41.98 22.25
N ALA A 334 21.88 -42.79 22.16
CA ALA A 334 22.34 -43.35 20.89
C ALA A 334 21.33 -44.35 20.33
N ARG A 335 20.73 -45.17 21.21
CA ARG A 335 19.70 -46.14 20.83
C ARG A 335 18.39 -45.46 20.41
N LEU A 336 17.99 -44.41 21.12
CA LEU A 336 16.76 -43.66 20.85
C LEU A 336 16.85 -42.82 19.57
N SER A 337 17.98 -42.14 19.35
CA SER A 337 18.21 -41.31 18.17
C SER A 337 18.57 -42.10 16.91
N ARG A 338 19.04 -43.35 17.05
CA ARG A 338 19.65 -44.16 15.98
C ARG A 338 20.85 -43.46 15.32
N ARG A 339 21.55 -42.60 16.07
CA ARG A 339 22.73 -41.86 15.60
C ARG A 339 23.93 -42.20 16.47
N PRO A 340 25.07 -42.62 15.87
CA PRO A 340 26.31 -42.89 16.61
C PRO A 340 26.87 -41.67 17.37
N LEU A 341 26.49 -40.45 16.99
CA LEU A 341 26.93 -39.21 17.64
C LEU A 341 26.49 -39.07 19.10
N TYR A 342 25.44 -39.77 19.51
CA TYR A 342 24.99 -39.80 20.91
C TYR A 342 25.55 -41.00 21.69
N ALA A 343 26.65 -41.61 21.20
CA ALA A 343 27.34 -42.66 21.95
C ALA A 343 27.76 -42.15 23.33
N ASP A 344 27.50 -42.96 24.36
CA ASP A 344 27.78 -42.65 25.78
C ASP A 344 26.98 -41.47 26.37
N PHE A 345 25.95 -40.97 25.69
CA PHE A 345 24.99 -40.04 26.26
C PHE A 345 23.88 -40.78 27.02
N ARG A 346 23.71 -40.45 28.31
CA ARG A 346 22.71 -41.06 29.19
C ARG A 346 21.94 -40.03 29.99
N ILE A 347 20.65 -40.31 30.20
CA ILE A 347 19.81 -39.53 31.12
C ILE A 347 20.11 -39.97 32.57
N GLY A 348 20.42 -39.00 33.42
CA GLY A 348 20.57 -39.18 34.87
C GLY A 348 19.35 -38.69 35.63
N GLU A 349 19.56 -38.15 36.84
CA GLU A 349 18.47 -37.78 37.74
C GLU A 349 17.50 -36.75 37.12
N ILE A 350 16.19 -37.03 37.23
CA ILE A 350 15.13 -36.14 36.79
C ILE A 350 14.34 -35.66 38.01
N SER A 351 14.33 -34.33 38.25
CA SER A 351 13.54 -33.71 39.30
C SER A 351 12.28 -33.05 38.74
N THR A 352 11.14 -33.27 39.40
CA THR A 352 9.85 -32.65 39.08
C THR A 352 9.37 -31.65 40.14
N ALA A 353 10.25 -31.20 41.04
CA ALA A 353 9.90 -30.26 42.10
C ALA A 353 9.39 -28.92 41.52
N LYS A 354 8.30 -28.36 42.08
CA LYS A 354 7.76 -27.05 41.65
C LYS A 354 8.82 -25.96 41.87
N GLY A 355 9.27 -25.32 40.80
CA GLY A 355 10.30 -24.27 40.83
C GLY A 355 11.75 -24.76 40.78
N GLY A 356 11.97 -26.08 40.64
CA GLY A 356 13.30 -26.70 40.57
C GLY A 356 13.32 -27.94 39.68
N GLN A 357 12.66 -27.86 38.52
CA GLN A 357 12.67 -28.94 37.53
C GLN A 357 14.03 -28.97 36.84
N PHE A 358 14.66 -30.14 36.80
CA PHE A 358 15.89 -30.34 36.06
C PHE A 358 16.01 -31.79 35.57
N MET A 359 16.85 -31.98 34.57
CA MET A 359 17.29 -33.28 34.08
C MET A 359 18.81 -33.28 34.02
N GLU A 360 19.43 -34.26 34.65
CA GLU A 360 20.86 -34.52 34.51
C GLU A 360 21.13 -35.23 33.18
N LEU A 361 22.08 -34.72 32.42
CA LEU A 361 22.60 -35.35 31.21
C LEU A 361 24.07 -35.71 31.44
N ARG A 362 24.38 -37.00 31.29
CA ARG A 362 25.75 -37.54 31.33
C ARG A 362 26.24 -37.75 29.91
N TYR A 363 27.42 -37.22 29.59
CA TYR A 363 28.03 -37.30 28.27
C TYR A 363 29.54 -37.58 28.37
N PRO A 364 30.20 -38.04 27.29
CA PRO A 364 31.65 -38.26 27.27
C PRO A 364 32.40 -36.92 27.40
N GLY A 365 32.60 -36.48 28.64
CA GLY A 365 33.19 -35.18 28.99
C GLY A 365 32.71 -34.57 30.31
N GLY A 366 31.60 -35.07 30.89
CA GLY A 366 31.10 -34.62 32.19
C GLY A 366 29.59 -34.81 32.36
N GLU A 367 29.03 -34.10 33.33
CA GLU A 367 27.60 -34.10 33.68
C GLU A 367 27.08 -32.65 33.62
N VAL A 368 25.89 -32.45 33.07
CA VAL A 368 25.23 -31.13 33.00
C VAL A 368 23.78 -31.23 33.48
N LEU A 369 23.35 -30.24 34.27
CA LEU A 369 21.96 -30.11 34.70
C LEU A 369 21.21 -29.18 33.74
N LEU A 370 20.21 -29.71 33.05
CA LEU A 370 19.36 -28.96 32.13
C LEU A 370 18.03 -28.62 32.80
N GLN A 371 17.68 -27.34 32.83
CA GLN A 371 16.35 -26.87 33.19
C GLN A 371 15.40 -26.86 31.98
N PRO A 372 14.07 -26.88 32.16
CA PRO A 372 13.13 -26.74 31.06
C PRO A 372 13.46 -25.52 30.19
N GLY A 373 13.65 -25.72 28.89
CA GLY A 373 14.08 -24.72 27.92
C GLY A 373 15.58 -24.70 27.63
N GLN A 374 16.43 -25.27 28.49
CA GLN A 374 17.89 -25.33 28.26
C GLN A 374 18.27 -26.48 27.33
N ALA A 375 19.29 -26.24 26.50
CA ALA A 375 19.86 -27.21 25.58
C ALA A 375 21.33 -27.48 25.88
N HIS A 376 21.75 -28.72 25.63
CA HIS A 376 23.14 -29.15 25.62
C HIS A 376 23.54 -29.54 24.19
N GLY A 377 24.58 -28.86 23.69
CA GLY A 377 25.03 -28.94 22.31
C GLY A 377 24.10 -28.26 21.30
N GLY A 378 24.53 -28.17 20.03
CA GLY A 378 23.94 -27.31 19.00
C GLY A 378 24.50 -25.88 18.97
N VAL A 379 23.94 -25.03 18.09
CA VAL A 379 24.33 -23.61 18.00
C VAL A 379 23.73 -22.85 19.17
N ASP A 380 24.60 -22.16 19.92
CA ASP A 380 24.19 -21.24 20.98
C ASP A 380 23.19 -20.20 20.42
N ALA A 381 22.01 -20.12 21.03
CA ALA A 381 20.95 -19.18 20.62
C ALA A 381 21.47 -17.73 20.60
N LEU A 382 22.35 -17.39 21.55
CA LEU A 382 22.99 -16.08 21.61
C LEU A 382 23.99 -15.87 20.47
N ALA A 383 24.68 -16.92 20.03
CA ALA A 383 25.56 -16.86 18.86
C ALA A 383 24.76 -16.66 17.56
N LEU A 384 23.61 -17.31 17.42
CA LEU A 384 22.69 -17.09 16.30
C LEU A 384 22.18 -15.64 16.29
N GLN A 385 21.70 -15.14 17.43
CA GLN A 385 21.23 -13.77 17.58
C GLN A 385 22.34 -12.74 17.29
N ARG A 386 23.58 -13.02 17.72
CA ARG A 386 24.75 -12.20 17.39
C ARG A 386 24.99 -12.14 15.88
N GLU A 387 24.88 -13.26 15.18
CA GLU A 387 25.02 -13.28 13.71
C GLU A 387 23.87 -12.55 13.02
N MET A 388 22.63 -12.67 13.50
CA MET A 388 21.50 -11.89 12.99
C MET A 388 21.69 -10.37 13.17
N ILE A 389 22.17 -9.94 14.34
CA ILE A 389 22.53 -8.54 14.60
C ILE A 389 23.64 -8.09 13.65
N ARG A 390 24.70 -8.88 13.50
CA ARG A 390 25.81 -8.61 12.57
C ARG A 390 25.31 -8.47 11.13
N ARG A 391 24.48 -9.41 10.65
CA ARG A 391 23.92 -9.37 9.29
C ARG A 391 23.07 -8.12 9.09
N THR A 392 22.25 -7.76 10.07
CA THR A 392 21.40 -6.56 10.01
C THR A 392 22.23 -5.28 9.94
N ILE A 393 23.30 -5.17 10.73
CA ILE A 393 24.23 -4.03 10.68
C ILE A 393 24.90 -3.94 9.30
N ARG A 394 25.34 -5.08 8.75
CA ARG A 394 25.95 -5.12 7.43
C ARG A 394 25.00 -4.64 6.33
N GLU A 395 23.78 -5.19 6.28
CA GLU A 395 22.75 -4.76 5.33
C GLU A 395 22.34 -3.29 5.53
N HIS A 396 22.43 -2.76 6.75
CA HIS A 396 22.24 -1.34 7.01
C HIS A 396 23.34 -0.51 6.33
N MET A 397 24.62 -0.82 6.58
CA MET A 397 25.75 -0.06 6.03
C MET A 397 25.81 -0.15 4.51
N ASP A 398 25.53 -1.33 3.93
CA ASP A 398 25.45 -1.52 2.48
C ASP A 398 24.38 -0.60 1.85
N LYS A 399 23.19 -0.51 2.47
CA LYS A 399 22.15 0.42 2.01
C LYS A 399 22.51 1.87 2.28
N GLU A 400 23.17 2.18 3.39
CA GLU A 400 23.57 3.54 3.70
C GLU A 400 24.57 4.07 2.66
N LEU A 401 25.56 3.27 2.25
CA LEU A 401 26.49 3.61 1.17
C LEU A 401 25.75 4.00 -0.12
N ARG A 402 24.70 3.24 -0.47
CA ARG A 402 23.93 3.45 -1.70
C ARG A 402 22.93 4.60 -1.60
N LEU A 403 22.27 4.76 -0.45
CA LEU A 403 21.09 5.61 -0.30
C LEU A 403 21.40 6.99 0.31
N ARG A 404 22.47 7.12 1.10
CA ARG A 404 22.88 8.40 1.68
C ARG A 404 23.21 9.46 0.60
N PRO A 405 23.89 9.14 -0.53
CA PRO A 405 24.09 10.09 -1.62
C PRO A 405 22.79 10.59 -2.27
N LEU A 406 21.72 9.79 -2.20
CA LEU A 406 20.38 10.15 -2.70
C LEU A 406 19.58 11.00 -1.68
N GLY A 407 20.19 11.37 -0.55
CA GLY A 407 19.51 12.09 0.52
C GLY A 407 18.51 11.22 1.30
N ILE A 408 18.65 9.89 1.25
CA ILE A 408 17.75 8.97 1.94
C ILE A 408 18.46 8.44 3.18
N LYS A 409 17.87 8.68 4.34
CA LYS A 409 18.34 8.10 5.60
C LYS A 409 17.81 6.67 5.76
N VAL A 410 18.66 5.74 6.18
CA VAL A 410 18.31 4.33 6.38
C VAL A 410 17.96 4.10 7.85
N LEU A 411 16.88 3.36 8.11
CA LEU A 411 16.49 2.93 9.46
C LEU A 411 16.34 1.40 9.51
N SER A 412 16.69 0.80 10.66
CA SER A 412 16.51 -0.64 10.92
C SER A 412 15.73 -0.88 12.21
N LEU A 413 14.89 -1.91 12.20
CA LEU A 413 14.03 -2.27 13.32
C LEU A 413 14.34 -3.68 13.83
N PHE A 414 14.61 -3.79 15.12
CA PHE A 414 14.82 -5.05 15.83
C PHE A 414 13.60 -5.38 16.69
N PHE A 415 13.08 -6.60 16.54
CA PHE A 415 12.10 -7.16 17.45
C PHE A 415 12.77 -8.15 18.40
N ILE A 416 12.74 -7.83 19.69
CA ILE A 416 13.41 -8.61 20.74
C ILE A 416 12.41 -9.46 21.53
N ASP A 417 12.91 -10.54 22.09
CA ASP A 417 12.21 -11.52 22.91
C ASP A 417 11.91 -11.01 24.32
N ALA A 418 12.83 -10.28 24.95
CA ALA A 418 12.63 -9.69 26.28
C ALA A 418 13.30 -8.31 26.41
N VAL A 419 12.68 -7.40 27.19
CA VAL A 419 13.21 -6.05 27.43
C VAL A 419 14.59 -6.09 28.08
N GLU A 420 14.79 -7.00 29.04
CA GLU A 420 16.03 -7.19 29.80
C GLU A 420 17.24 -7.58 28.94
N MET A 421 17.00 -8.21 27.78
CA MET A 421 18.05 -8.56 26.84
C MET A 421 18.66 -7.32 26.18
N TYR A 422 17.95 -6.19 26.16
CA TYR A 422 18.45 -4.93 25.63
C TYR A 422 18.70 -3.86 26.71
N ARG A 423 17.82 -3.75 27.72
CA ARG A 423 17.89 -2.76 28.79
C ARG A 423 17.53 -3.39 30.13
N GLN A 424 18.44 -3.30 31.08
CA GLN A 424 18.25 -3.69 32.47
C GLN A 424 18.17 -2.43 33.35
N TYR A 425 17.75 -2.57 34.60
CA TYR A 425 17.72 -1.46 35.56
C TYR A 425 18.44 -1.91 36.82
N ASP A 426 19.34 -1.06 37.33
CA ASP A 426 19.98 -1.32 38.61
C ASP A 426 19.01 -1.08 39.80
N ALA A 427 19.47 -1.39 41.02
CA ALA A 427 18.70 -1.19 42.25
C ALA A 427 18.30 0.28 42.52
N SER A 428 18.93 1.23 41.83
CA SER A 428 18.60 2.66 41.89
C SER A 428 17.69 3.13 40.75
N GLY A 429 17.28 2.22 39.85
CA GLY A 429 16.43 2.51 38.70
C GLY A 429 17.16 3.07 37.48
N GLN A 430 18.50 3.07 37.48
CA GLN A 430 19.31 3.57 36.35
C GLN A 430 19.42 2.50 35.25
N PRO A 431 19.28 2.85 33.96
CA PRO A 431 19.34 1.87 32.88
C PRO A 431 20.76 1.34 32.67
N LEU A 432 20.91 0.03 32.71
CA LEU A 432 22.09 -0.72 32.31
C LEU A 432 21.87 -1.35 30.92
N LYS A 433 22.96 -1.47 30.14
CA LYS A 433 22.92 -2.13 28.83
C LYS A 433 22.72 -3.64 29.00
N GLY A 434 21.70 -4.17 28.35
CA GLY A 434 21.50 -5.62 28.21
C GLY A 434 22.46 -6.22 27.17
N VAL A 435 22.43 -7.54 27.05
CA VAL A 435 23.37 -8.30 26.21
C VAL A 435 23.30 -7.89 24.73
N TYR A 436 22.11 -7.67 24.17
CA TYR A 436 21.95 -7.24 22.77
C TYR A 436 22.50 -5.85 22.50
N ALA A 437 22.37 -4.91 23.45
CA ALA A 437 22.93 -3.56 23.29
C ALA A 437 24.46 -3.62 23.23
N THR A 438 25.09 -4.43 24.08
CA THR A 438 26.53 -4.66 24.08
C THR A 438 27.00 -5.34 22.80
N ILE A 439 26.33 -6.42 22.38
CA ILE A 439 26.62 -7.12 21.12
C ILE A 439 26.50 -6.18 19.92
N PHE A 440 25.45 -5.36 19.89
CA PHE A 440 25.24 -4.39 18.82
C PHE A 440 26.40 -3.41 18.72
N GLU A 441 26.83 -2.80 19.82
CA GLU A 441 27.96 -1.85 19.83
C GLU A 441 29.27 -2.53 19.40
N GLU A 442 29.53 -3.77 19.84
CA GLU A 442 30.69 -4.56 19.41
C GLU A 442 30.71 -4.81 17.90
N GLU A 443 29.61 -5.33 17.36
CA GLU A 443 29.52 -5.66 15.94
C GLU A 443 29.45 -4.41 15.05
N TYR A 444 28.85 -3.31 15.53
CA TYR A 444 28.84 -2.03 14.82
C TYR A 444 30.24 -1.43 14.71
N ARG A 445 31.00 -1.40 15.82
CA ARG A 445 32.41 -1.00 15.79
C ARG A 445 33.23 -1.90 14.88
N ARG A 446 33.01 -3.21 14.92
CA ARG A 446 33.71 -4.15 14.04
C ARG A 446 33.43 -3.85 12.57
N ALA A 447 32.16 -3.63 12.21
CA ALA A 447 31.76 -3.32 10.85
C ALA A 447 32.36 -2.00 10.38
N SER A 448 32.38 -0.95 11.21
CA SER A 448 32.97 0.36 10.85
C SER A 448 34.45 0.31 10.44
N LYS A 449 35.20 -0.70 10.91
CA LYS A 449 36.63 -0.89 10.59
C LYS A 449 36.86 -1.58 9.25
N LEU A 450 35.82 -2.15 8.62
CA LEU A 450 35.95 -2.83 7.34
C LEU A 450 36.27 -1.82 6.24
N PRO A 451 37.20 -2.12 5.31
CA PRO A 451 37.59 -1.21 4.23
C PRO A 451 36.41 -0.69 3.38
N ALA A 452 35.38 -1.53 3.22
CA ALA A 452 34.19 -1.19 2.43
C ALA A 452 33.38 -0.01 3.00
N TYR A 453 33.40 0.22 4.32
CA TYR A 453 32.53 1.22 4.98
C TYR A 453 33.28 2.45 5.49
N GLN A 454 34.60 2.54 5.30
CA GLN A 454 35.41 3.65 5.82
C GLN A 454 34.89 5.03 5.37
N SER A 455 34.32 5.12 4.17
CA SER A 455 33.74 6.36 3.65
C SER A 455 32.53 6.88 4.44
N LEU A 456 31.83 6.02 5.19
CA LEU A 456 30.69 6.42 6.03
C LEU A 456 31.12 7.06 7.36
N PHE A 457 32.34 6.74 7.82
CA PHE A 457 32.84 7.05 9.16
C PHE A 457 34.04 8.00 9.17
N ALA A 458 34.44 8.52 8.00
CA ALA A 458 35.49 9.52 7.92
C ALA A 458 35.18 10.71 8.85
N ASP A 459 36.15 11.07 9.70
CA ASP A 459 36.10 12.19 10.64
C ASP A 459 35.05 12.09 11.78
N THR A 460 34.53 10.89 12.08
CA THR A 460 33.53 10.70 13.15
C THR A 460 34.07 9.83 14.31
N ASP A 461 33.77 10.20 15.55
CA ASP A 461 34.02 9.34 16.72
C ASP A 461 33.07 8.14 16.71
N VAL A 462 33.58 7.00 16.24
CA VAL A 462 32.85 5.74 16.15
C VAL A 462 32.36 5.25 17.51
N GLU A 463 33.07 5.55 18.60
CA GLU A 463 32.69 5.06 19.93
C GLU A 463 31.43 5.78 20.43
N ALA A 464 31.40 7.11 20.33
CA ALA A 464 30.21 7.90 20.64
C ALA A 464 29.06 7.58 19.67
N LEU A 465 29.36 7.40 18.39
CA LEU A 465 28.36 7.09 17.37
C LEU A 465 27.71 5.73 17.62
N ALA A 466 28.50 4.70 17.94
CA ALA A 466 27.99 3.35 18.21
C ALA A 466 26.93 3.34 19.32
N GLN A 467 27.03 4.25 20.30
CA GLN A 467 26.02 4.40 21.38
C GLN A 467 24.83 5.28 20.97
N ALA A 468 25.05 6.25 20.08
CA ALA A 468 24.05 7.24 19.68
C ALA A 468 23.14 6.79 18.52
N VAL A 469 23.54 5.77 17.75
CA VAL A 469 22.80 5.28 16.58
C VAL A 469 21.69 4.30 16.91
N HIS A 470 21.65 3.73 18.12
CA HIS A 470 20.60 2.79 18.52
C HIS A 470 19.88 3.21 19.80
N ASN A 471 18.58 2.92 19.86
CA ASN A 471 17.81 3.03 21.09
C ASN A 471 16.58 2.09 21.08
N GLY A 472 15.97 1.88 22.24
CA GLY A 472 14.83 0.99 22.41
C GLY A 472 13.54 1.71 22.81
N TYR A 473 12.39 1.12 22.45
CA TYR A 473 11.06 1.49 22.92
C TYR A 473 10.46 0.35 23.75
N PHE A 474 10.20 0.61 25.04
CA PHE A 474 9.63 -0.40 25.94
C PHE A 474 8.41 0.11 26.69
N SER A 475 7.39 -0.73 26.85
CA SER A 475 6.15 -0.36 27.57
C SER A 475 6.40 -0.06 29.06
N ILE A 476 7.48 -0.59 29.65
CA ILE A 476 7.92 -0.33 31.03
C ILE A 476 8.40 1.12 31.20
N ASP A 477 8.93 1.74 30.14
CA ASP A 477 9.36 3.15 30.15
C ASP A 477 8.19 4.09 30.51
N LYS A 478 6.93 3.67 30.34
CA LYS A 478 5.76 4.45 30.78
C LYS A 478 5.51 4.44 32.28
N ARG A 479 5.91 3.38 32.98
CA ARG A 479 5.68 3.22 34.43
C ARG A 479 6.74 3.94 35.26
N VAL A 480 7.97 4.04 34.75
CA VAL A 480 9.05 4.82 35.39
C VAL A 480 8.74 6.33 35.38
N VAL A 481 7.82 6.79 34.52
CA VAL A 481 7.35 8.19 34.44
C VAL A 481 6.36 8.57 35.56
N THR A 482 5.92 7.64 36.42
CA THR A 482 5.08 7.98 37.59
C THR A 482 5.66 7.45 38.91
N PRO A 483 6.55 8.23 39.55
CA PRO A 483 6.61 8.25 41.01
C PRO A 483 6.41 9.64 41.62
N PHE A 484 6.15 10.72 40.85
CA PHE A 484 5.90 12.04 41.43
C PHE A 484 4.75 12.78 40.73
N SER A 485 3.82 13.26 41.56
CA SER A 485 2.72 14.16 41.21
C SER A 485 3.20 15.41 40.47
N ASP A 486 2.40 15.86 39.50
CA ASP A 486 2.55 17.00 38.57
C ASP A 486 2.78 18.41 39.20
N LEU A 487 3.46 18.56 40.34
CA LEU A 487 3.54 19.85 41.05
C LEU A 487 4.95 20.45 41.25
N GLU A 488 6.06 19.78 40.93
CA GLU A 488 7.40 20.34 41.21
C GLU A 488 8.45 20.26 40.08
N LEU A 489 8.06 20.28 38.81
CA LEU A 489 9.02 20.44 37.69
C LEU A 489 9.30 21.92 37.35
N LYS A 490 9.75 22.68 38.35
CA LYS A 490 10.42 23.98 38.14
C LYS A 490 11.63 24.09 39.05
N LYS A 491 12.80 23.67 38.52
CA LYS A 491 14.18 24.10 38.81
C LYS A 491 15.13 22.90 39.00
N SER A 492 15.66 22.39 37.90
CA SER A 492 17.11 22.24 37.68
C SER A 492 17.35 21.37 36.44
N ALA A 493 17.94 21.97 35.42
CA ALA A 493 18.42 21.24 34.26
C ALA A 493 19.72 20.51 34.63
N LYS A 494 19.67 19.17 34.70
CA LYS A 494 20.77 18.26 34.35
C LYS A 494 20.35 16.79 34.48
N LYS A 495 20.51 16.05 33.37
CA LYS A 495 20.60 14.58 33.20
C LYS A 495 19.36 13.68 33.16
N GLU A 496 18.13 14.15 33.44
CA GLU A 496 16.90 13.34 33.29
C GLU A 496 16.11 13.57 31.98
N ASP A 497 16.54 14.47 31.09
CA ASP A 497 15.80 14.83 29.86
C ASP A 497 15.95 13.85 28.67
N ILE A 498 16.89 12.90 28.71
CA ILE A 498 17.21 12.06 27.54
C ILE A 498 16.20 10.91 27.35
N GLU A 499 15.62 10.39 28.43
CA GLU A 499 14.71 9.24 28.37
C GLU A 499 13.29 9.63 27.92
N THR A 500 12.81 10.79 28.37
CA THR A 500 11.59 11.45 27.87
C THR A 500 11.74 11.85 26.39
N SER A 501 12.97 12.19 25.94
CA SER A 501 13.24 12.54 24.55
C SER A 501 13.11 11.36 23.59
N SER A 502 13.56 10.17 23.98
CA SER A 502 13.60 9.01 23.07
C SER A 502 12.21 8.44 22.79
N TYR A 503 11.35 8.37 23.81
CA TYR A 503 9.94 8.03 23.63
C TYR A 503 9.22 9.03 22.72
N ASN A 504 9.38 10.33 23.00
CA ASN A 504 8.76 11.38 22.20
C ASN A 504 9.28 11.35 20.76
N LEU A 505 10.57 11.09 20.55
CA LEU A 505 11.19 10.98 19.23
C LEU A 505 10.64 9.80 18.43
N ILE A 506 10.57 8.61 19.03
CA ILE A 506 10.12 7.40 18.33
C ILE A 506 8.60 7.42 18.07
N MET A 507 7.79 7.93 19.01
CA MET A 507 6.32 7.87 18.92
C MET A 507 5.66 9.14 18.40
N LYS A 508 6.10 10.33 18.82
CA LYS A 508 5.44 11.61 18.50
C LYS A 508 6.15 12.38 17.38
N GLU A 509 7.47 12.39 17.39
CA GLU A 509 8.31 13.16 16.47
C GLU A 509 9.02 12.26 15.46
N LYS A 510 8.38 11.14 15.06
CA LYS A 510 8.96 10.12 14.18
C LYS A 510 9.48 10.65 12.83
N GLU A 511 9.03 11.83 12.40
CA GLU A 511 9.53 12.53 11.21
C GLU A 511 10.97 13.01 11.38
N LYS A 512 11.39 13.36 12.61
CA LYS A 512 12.78 13.73 12.90
C LYS A 512 13.74 12.54 12.68
N LEU A 513 13.25 11.30 12.83
CA LEU A 513 14.04 10.10 12.50
C LEU A 513 14.46 10.06 11.03
N LEU A 514 13.75 10.75 10.13
CA LEU A 514 14.07 10.82 8.69
C LEU A 514 15.21 11.81 8.41
N SER A 515 15.48 12.74 9.33
CA SER A 515 16.54 13.75 9.20
C SER A 515 17.91 13.17 9.52
N PHE A 516 18.92 13.56 8.75
CA PHE A 516 20.33 13.28 9.06
C PHE A 516 20.83 13.97 10.33
N GLU A 517 20.13 15.00 10.83
CA GLU A 517 20.46 15.66 12.10
C GLU A 517 20.26 14.73 13.31
N THR A 518 19.39 13.73 13.18
CA THR A 518 19.17 12.73 14.22
C THR A 518 20.12 11.56 14.00
N SER A 519 20.95 11.23 15.00
CA SER A 519 21.88 10.09 14.94
C SER A 519 21.19 8.72 14.96
N LEU A 520 20.00 8.64 15.59
CA LEU A 520 19.26 7.40 15.75
C LEU A 520 18.88 6.78 14.40
N GLN A 521 19.27 5.51 14.20
CA GLN A 521 19.10 4.72 12.98
C GLN A 521 18.58 3.30 13.26
N PHE A 522 18.91 2.72 14.42
CA PHE A 522 18.53 1.38 14.82
C PHE A 522 17.55 1.43 16.01
N ILE A 523 16.40 0.79 15.86
CA ILE A 523 15.32 0.86 16.85
C ILE A 523 15.05 -0.55 17.38
N PHE A 524 15.09 -0.73 18.70
CA PHE A 524 14.78 -1.99 19.37
C PHE A 524 13.38 -1.94 19.99
N SER A 525 12.59 -3.00 19.82
CA SER A 525 11.22 -3.07 20.34
C SER A 525 10.88 -4.48 20.82
N HIS A 526 10.40 -4.61 22.05
CA HIS A 526 9.96 -5.90 22.61
C HIS A 526 8.54 -6.26 22.17
N SER A 527 7.57 -5.42 22.56
CA SER A 527 6.25 -5.44 21.97
C SER A 527 6.37 -4.89 20.55
N ALA A 528 5.69 -5.49 19.59
CA ALA A 528 5.46 -4.90 18.29
C ALA A 528 5.19 -3.38 18.47
N LEU A 529 6.01 -2.47 17.92
CA LEU A 529 5.77 -1.03 18.00
C LEU A 529 4.28 -0.80 17.79
N LYS A 530 3.64 -0.06 18.70
CA LYS A 530 2.16 -0.05 18.79
C LYS A 530 1.55 0.10 17.40
N GLU A 531 0.39 -0.55 17.17
CA GLU A 531 -0.40 -0.34 15.96
C GLU A 531 -0.44 1.16 15.62
N GLY A 532 -0.05 1.52 14.39
CA GLY A 532 0.06 2.92 13.94
C GLY A 532 1.49 3.50 13.88
N TRP A 533 2.52 2.82 14.39
CA TRP A 533 3.90 3.19 14.06
C TRP A 533 4.29 2.66 12.68
N ASP A 534 4.60 3.58 11.79
CA ASP A 534 4.93 3.31 10.40
C ASP A 534 5.87 4.43 9.93
N ASN A 535 7.05 4.05 9.44
CA ASN A 535 8.09 4.95 8.98
C ASN A 535 8.58 4.52 7.58
N PRO A 536 8.53 5.41 6.58
CA PRO A 536 8.86 5.09 5.19
C PRO A 536 10.32 4.67 4.98
N ASN A 537 11.24 5.03 5.87
CA ASN A 537 12.67 4.80 5.70
C ASN A 537 13.20 3.57 6.48
N VAL A 538 12.30 2.71 6.96
CA VAL A 538 12.67 1.39 7.49
C VAL A 538 13.01 0.46 6.32
N PHE A 539 14.26 0.01 6.24
CA PHE A 539 14.75 -0.87 5.18
C PHE A 539 15.14 -2.26 5.68
N GLN A 540 15.27 -2.46 6.99
CA GLN A 540 15.56 -3.77 7.58
C GLN A 540 14.65 -4.02 8.77
N ILE A 541 14.14 -5.25 8.84
CA ILE A 541 13.42 -5.77 9.99
C ILE A 541 14.12 -7.06 10.43
N CYS A 542 14.67 -7.07 11.63
CA CYS A 542 15.30 -8.23 12.23
C CYS A 542 14.41 -8.75 13.36
N THR A 543 13.97 -9.99 13.26
CA THR A 543 13.16 -10.63 14.30
C THR A 543 14.03 -11.59 15.12
N LEU A 544 14.51 -11.12 16.27
CA LEU A 544 15.31 -11.92 17.22
C LEU A 544 14.44 -12.84 18.10
N ARG A 545 13.11 -12.73 17.96
CA ARG A 545 12.10 -13.57 18.62
C ARG A 545 11.39 -14.45 17.60
N ASP A 546 10.90 -15.60 18.04
CA ASP A 546 10.05 -16.47 17.22
C ASP A 546 8.67 -15.83 17.02
N ILE A 547 8.28 -15.66 15.75
CA ILE A 547 6.95 -15.15 15.39
C ILE A 547 5.94 -16.29 15.55
N GLN A 548 5.06 -16.19 16.55
CA GLN A 548 4.16 -17.27 16.94
C GLN A 548 2.90 -17.37 16.06
N THR A 549 2.50 -16.27 15.40
CA THR A 549 1.26 -16.23 14.61
C THR A 549 1.49 -15.57 13.26
N GLU A 550 0.79 -16.06 12.24
CA GLU A 550 0.80 -15.48 10.89
C GLU A 550 0.46 -13.98 10.94
N ARG A 551 -0.64 -13.60 11.60
CA ARG A 551 -1.08 -12.20 11.72
C ARG A 551 0.02 -11.27 12.27
N GLU A 552 0.82 -11.74 13.22
CA GLU A 552 1.92 -10.97 13.78
C GLU A 552 3.05 -10.75 12.75
N ARG A 553 3.31 -11.72 11.87
CA ARG A 553 4.28 -11.63 10.78
C ARG A 553 3.92 -10.49 9.83
N ARG A 554 2.72 -10.49 9.24
CA ARG A 554 2.32 -9.44 8.29
C ARG A 554 2.28 -8.05 8.91
N GLN A 555 1.77 -7.93 10.13
CA GLN A 555 1.80 -6.64 10.84
C GLN A 555 3.23 -6.15 11.08
N THR A 556 4.16 -7.06 11.35
CA THR A 556 5.56 -6.74 11.55
C THR A 556 6.21 -6.24 10.27
N ILE A 557 6.01 -6.95 9.15
CA ILE A 557 6.55 -6.58 7.84
C ILE A 557 5.90 -5.29 7.31
N GLY A 558 4.59 -5.12 7.52
CA GLY A 558 3.81 -3.96 7.08
C GLY A 558 4.35 -2.61 7.57
N ARG A 559 5.11 -2.59 8.67
CA ARG A 559 5.79 -1.40 9.21
C ARG A 559 6.95 -0.89 8.34
N GLY A 560 7.45 -1.71 7.43
CA GLY A 560 8.56 -1.40 6.52
C GLY A 560 8.15 -1.27 5.05
N LEU A 561 6.89 -1.54 4.69
CA LEU A 561 6.46 -1.63 3.29
C LEU A 561 6.25 -0.28 2.59
N ARG A 562 6.15 0.83 3.32
CA ARG A 562 6.02 2.17 2.72
C ARG A 562 7.23 2.52 1.85
N LEU A 563 7.01 3.19 0.72
CA LEU A 563 8.08 3.79 -0.07
C LEU A 563 8.80 4.89 0.73
N CYS A 564 10.13 4.91 0.62
CA CYS A 564 11.00 5.82 1.34
C CYS A 564 10.87 7.28 0.85
N VAL A 565 11.38 8.20 1.68
CA VAL A 565 11.46 9.63 1.37
C VAL A 565 12.90 10.15 1.46
N ASN A 566 13.24 11.10 0.59
CA ASN A 566 14.51 11.83 0.62
C ASN A 566 14.45 13.01 1.62
N GLN A 567 15.57 13.71 1.85
CA GLN A 567 15.61 14.87 2.78
C GLN A 567 14.70 16.03 2.37
N GLN A 568 14.28 16.11 1.10
CA GLN A 568 13.33 17.10 0.59
C GLN A 568 11.86 16.74 0.93
N GLY A 569 11.63 15.56 1.52
CA GLY A 569 10.30 15.07 1.87
C GLY A 569 9.55 14.45 0.70
N GLU A 570 10.23 14.17 -0.42
CA GLU A 570 9.67 13.59 -1.63
C GLU A 570 9.80 12.06 -1.59
N ARG A 571 8.77 11.36 -2.08
CA ARG A 571 8.80 9.89 -2.18
C ARG A 571 9.68 9.45 -3.34
N VAL A 572 10.60 8.53 -3.06
CA VAL A 572 11.45 7.92 -4.08
C VAL A 572 10.86 6.57 -4.47
N ARG A 573 10.59 6.36 -5.76
CA ARG A 573 9.96 5.14 -6.30
C ARG A 573 10.98 4.22 -6.95
N GLY A 574 10.59 2.96 -7.15
CA GLY A 574 11.40 1.94 -7.82
C GLY A 574 12.04 0.96 -6.84
N PHE A 575 12.21 -0.28 -7.29
CA PHE A 575 12.75 -1.37 -6.48
C PHE A 575 14.26 -1.29 -6.28
N ASP A 576 14.99 -0.52 -7.10
CA ASP A 576 16.42 -0.27 -6.92
C ASP A 576 16.73 0.40 -5.58
N VAL A 577 15.80 1.24 -5.13
CA VAL A 577 15.87 1.94 -3.84
C VAL A 577 15.05 1.21 -2.78
N ASN A 578 13.82 0.79 -3.11
CA ASN A 578 12.84 0.32 -2.15
C ASN A 578 12.83 -1.21 -2.00
N THR A 579 13.82 -1.73 -1.28
CA THR A 579 13.88 -3.14 -0.87
C THR A 579 13.91 -3.23 0.66
N LEU A 580 12.96 -3.96 1.25
CA LEU A 580 12.88 -4.30 2.65
C LEU A 580 13.55 -5.66 2.89
N THR A 581 14.62 -5.69 3.68
CA THR A 581 15.30 -6.92 4.09
C THR A 581 14.69 -7.42 5.38
N VAL A 582 14.18 -8.64 5.38
CA VAL A 582 13.69 -9.33 6.59
C VAL A 582 14.74 -10.35 7.01
N ILE A 583 15.29 -10.17 8.21
CA ILE A 583 16.26 -11.09 8.81
C ILE A 583 15.50 -11.98 9.79
N ALA A 584 15.42 -13.28 9.49
CA ALA A 584 14.64 -14.25 10.24
C ALA A 584 15.39 -15.56 10.44
N THR A 585 14.97 -16.34 11.44
CA THR A 585 15.52 -17.68 11.75
C THR A 585 14.97 -18.78 10.84
N GLU A 586 13.86 -18.51 10.14
CA GLU A 586 13.25 -19.43 9.18
C GLU A 586 13.90 -19.34 7.78
N SER A 587 13.83 -20.44 7.02
CA SER A 587 14.31 -20.49 5.63
C SER A 587 13.48 -19.57 4.71
N TYR A 588 14.08 -19.12 3.62
CA TYR A 588 13.42 -18.29 2.62
C TYR A 588 12.17 -18.96 2.05
N GLU A 589 12.23 -20.26 1.74
CA GLU A 589 11.11 -21.02 1.19
C GLU A 589 9.94 -21.09 2.18
N GLN A 590 10.23 -21.40 3.44
CA GLN A 590 9.22 -21.45 4.51
C GLN A 590 8.59 -20.09 4.75
N PHE A 591 9.41 -19.03 4.80
CA PHE A 591 8.92 -17.67 4.94
C PHE A 591 7.98 -17.30 3.78
N ALA A 592 8.38 -17.63 2.56
CA ALA A 592 7.63 -17.30 1.36
C ALA A 592 6.30 -18.04 1.28
N GLU A 593 6.29 -19.34 1.56
CA GLU A 593 5.08 -20.17 1.55
C GLU A 593 4.10 -19.73 2.63
N GLN A 594 4.58 -19.44 3.84
CA GLN A 594 3.73 -18.99 4.93
C GLN A 594 3.16 -17.59 4.67
N LEU A 595 3.96 -16.64 4.15
CA LEU A 595 3.46 -15.30 3.80
C LEU A 595 2.40 -15.38 2.69
N GLN A 596 2.59 -16.26 1.70
CA GLN A 596 1.58 -16.49 0.66
C GLN A 596 0.29 -17.05 1.22
N THR A 597 0.38 -18.11 2.03
CA THR A 597 -0.79 -18.74 2.68
C THR A 597 -1.55 -17.73 3.54
N GLU A 598 -0.84 -16.86 4.26
CA GLU A 598 -1.41 -15.78 5.05
C GLU A 598 -2.15 -14.76 4.17
N ILE A 599 -1.54 -14.33 3.06
CA ILE A 599 -2.20 -13.43 2.11
C ILE A 599 -3.48 -14.07 1.58
N GLU A 600 -3.46 -15.35 1.23
CA GLU A 600 -4.63 -16.04 0.70
C GLU A 600 -5.77 -16.09 1.71
N ARG A 601 -5.47 -16.48 2.95
CA ARG A 601 -6.47 -16.60 4.00
C ARG A 601 -7.12 -15.25 4.31
N ASP A 602 -6.32 -14.19 4.43
CA ASP A 602 -6.79 -12.93 4.98
C ASP A 602 -7.41 -12.00 3.92
N THR A 603 -6.95 -12.05 2.67
CA THR A 603 -7.55 -11.27 1.56
C THR A 603 -8.67 -12.05 0.87
N GLY A 604 -8.77 -13.36 1.09
CA GLY A 604 -9.66 -14.26 0.35
C GLY A 604 -9.27 -14.43 -1.12
N ILE A 605 -8.17 -13.84 -1.55
CA ILE A 605 -7.54 -14.14 -2.84
C ILE A 605 -7.00 -15.55 -2.74
N ARG A 606 -7.19 -16.37 -3.77
CA ARG A 606 -6.55 -17.68 -3.83
C ARG A 606 -5.60 -17.64 -5.01
N PHE A 607 -4.29 -17.71 -4.75
CA PHE A 607 -3.30 -17.62 -5.82
C PHE A 607 -3.50 -18.79 -6.79
N GLY A 608 -3.54 -18.46 -8.08
CA GLY A 608 -3.87 -19.45 -9.10
C GLY A 608 -5.30 -19.97 -8.99
N ILE A 609 -6.28 -19.17 -8.52
CA ILE A 609 -7.70 -19.44 -8.73
C ILE A 609 -8.33 -18.24 -9.44
N ILE A 610 -9.04 -18.52 -10.52
CA ILE A 610 -9.78 -17.51 -11.28
C ILE A 610 -11.25 -17.63 -10.92
N GLU A 611 -11.89 -16.52 -10.55
CA GLU A 611 -13.32 -16.50 -10.24
C GLU A 611 -14.18 -16.21 -11.48
N PRO A 612 -15.44 -16.67 -11.54
CA PRO A 612 -16.26 -16.52 -12.75
C PRO A 612 -16.54 -15.08 -13.18
N HIS A 613 -16.48 -14.11 -12.28
CA HIS A 613 -16.76 -12.69 -12.56
C HIS A 613 -15.50 -11.87 -12.93
N GLN A 614 -14.31 -12.49 -12.90
CA GLN A 614 -13.03 -11.77 -13.02
C GLN A 614 -12.83 -11.08 -14.37
N PHE A 615 -13.54 -11.52 -15.42
CA PHE A 615 -13.46 -10.92 -16.77
C PHE A 615 -14.59 -9.92 -17.03
N ALA A 616 -15.53 -9.72 -16.09
CA ALA A 616 -16.74 -8.93 -16.32
C ALA A 616 -16.44 -7.45 -16.62
N ALA A 617 -15.34 -6.92 -16.09
CA ALA A 617 -14.91 -5.53 -16.27
C ALA A 617 -14.20 -5.26 -17.59
N ILE A 618 -13.91 -6.30 -18.41
CA ILE A 618 -13.19 -6.13 -19.67
C ILE A 618 -14.07 -5.30 -20.64
N PRO A 619 -13.58 -4.15 -21.16
CA PRO A 619 -14.34 -3.34 -22.09
C PRO A 619 -14.54 -4.06 -23.43
N VAL A 620 -15.78 -4.04 -23.90
CA VAL A 620 -16.22 -4.52 -25.21
C VAL A 620 -16.79 -3.33 -25.96
N MET A 621 -16.25 -3.07 -27.15
CA MET A 621 -16.84 -2.08 -28.05
C MET A 621 -18.15 -2.62 -28.60
N SER A 622 -19.25 -1.92 -28.32
CA SER A 622 -20.54 -2.16 -28.96
C SER A 622 -20.49 -1.74 -30.42
N VAL A 623 -21.43 -2.25 -31.21
CA VAL A 623 -21.61 -1.92 -32.64
C VAL A 623 -21.80 -0.41 -32.84
N ASP A 624 -22.30 0.29 -31.82
CA ASP A 624 -22.54 1.74 -31.80
C ASP A 624 -21.31 2.59 -31.42
N GLY A 625 -20.13 1.97 -31.24
CA GLY A 625 -18.90 2.67 -30.87
C GLY A 625 -18.77 3.03 -29.39
N THR A 626 -19.73 2.65 -28.55
CA THR A 626 -19.68 2.81 -27.09
C THR A 626 -18.97 1.65 -26.41
N SER A 627 -18.11 1.95 -25.43
CA SER A 627 -17.37 0.97 -24.62
C SER A 627 -18.28 0.52 -23.46
N ALA A 628 -18.62 -0.76 -23.40
CA ALA A 628 -19.41 -1.35 -22.32
C ALA A 628 -18.67 -2.54 -21.69
N PRO A 629 -18.82 -2.80 -20.37
CA PRO A 629 -18.19 -3.95 -19.73
C PRO A 629 -18.72 -5.27 -20.31
N LEU A 630 -17.86 -6.31 -20.36
CA LEU A 630 -18.19 -7.66 -20.85
C LEU A 630 -19.43 -8.25 -20.18
N GLY A 631 -19.61 -7.94 -18.89
CA GLY A 631 -20.71 -8.41 -18.06
C GLY A 631 -20.42 -9.77 -17.41
N VAL A 632 -21.14 -10.04 -16.31
CA VAL A 632 -20.91 -11.22 -15.47
C VAL A 632 -21.22 -12.52 -16.20
N ASP A 633 -22.26 -12.55 -17.03
CA ASP A 633 -22.68 -13.75 -17.76
C ASP A 633 -21.64 -14.20 -18.78
N ARG A 634 -21.14 -13.27 -19.60
CA ARG A 634 -20.09 -13.56 -20.59
C ARG A 634 -18.76 -13.92 -19.93
N SER A 635 -18.43 -13.28 -18.80
CA SER A 635 -17.28 -13.65 -17.97
C SER A 635 -17.38 -15.11 -17.49
N LYS A 636 -18.57 -15.54 -17.06
CA LYS A 636 -18.82 -16.92 -16.64
C LYS A 636 -18.70 -17.92 -17.78
N THR A 637 -19.14 -17.57 -18.99
CA THR A 637 -18.95 -18.39 -20.20
C THR A 637 -17.48 -18.60 -20.52
N LEU A 638 -16.67 -17.53 -20.48
CA LEU A 638 -15.22 -17.61 -20.68
C LEU A 638 -14.56 -18.51 -19.62
N TRP A 639 -14.96 -18.36 -18.35
CA TRP A 639 -14.50 -19.20 -17.26
C TRP A 639 -14.80 -20.69 -17.48
N GLN A 640 -16.02 -21.02 -17.93
CA GLN A 640 -16.42 -22.40 -18.25
C GLN A 640 -15.66 -22.97 -19.44
N SER A 641 -15.33 -22.15 -20.44
CA SER A 641 -14.47 -22.56 -21.57
C SER A 641 -13.08 -22.97 -21.09
N LEU A 642 -12.44 -22.15 -20.24
CA LEU A 642 -11.12 -22.45 -19.68
C LEU A 642 -11.15 -23.73 -18.81
N GLN A 643 -12.22 -23.95 -18.06
CA GLN A 643 -12.42 -25.19 -17.30
C GLN A 643 -12.55 -26.41 -18.23
N THR A 644 -13.34 -26.30 -19.30
CA THR A 644 -13.55 -27.39 -20.27
C THR A 644 -12.27 -27.78 -21.01
N GLN A 645 -11.39 -26.80 -21.26
CA GLN A 645 -10.06 -27.01 -21.86
C GLN A 645 -9.04 -27.62 -20.88
N GLY A 646 -9.40 -27.86 -19.62
CA GLY A 646 -8.51 -28.41 -18.60
C GLY A 646 -7.47 -27.40 -18.08
N HIS A 647 -7.69 -26.10 -18.32
CA HIS A 647 -6.85 -25.02 -17.80
C HIS A 647 -7.22 -24.66 -16.36
N LEU A 648 -8.46 -24.94 -15.94
CA LEU A 648 -8.98 -24.72 -14.59
C LEU A 648 -9.59 -26.01 -14.03
N ASP A 649 -9.53 -26.22 -12.70
CA ASP A 649 -10.28 -27.29 -12.03
C ASP A 649 -11.74 -26.89 -11.71
N ALA A 650 -12.48 -27.79 -11.05
CA ALA A 650 -13.87 -27.58 -10.62
C ALA A 650 -14.05 -26.35 -9.69
N LYS A 651 -12.98 -25.91 -9.01
CA LYS A 651 -12.96 -24.78 -8.08
C LYS A 651 -12.33 -23.53 -8.71
N GLY A 652 -11.97 -23.56 -9.99
CA GLY A 652 -11.32 -22.46 -10.71
C GLY A 652 -9.80 -22.40 -10.56
N LYS A 653 -9.15 -23.45 -10.01
CA LYS A 653 -7.70 -23.50 -9.80
C LYS A 653 -6.95 -23.71 -11.11
N VAL A 654 -6.06 -22.76 -11.40
CA VAL A 654 -5.09 -22.74 -12.49
C VAL A 654 -4.26 -24.02 -12.48
N GLN A 655 -4.35 -24.76 -13.58
CA GLN A 655 -3.54 -25.93 -13.84
C GLN A 655 -2.22 -25.55 -14.51
N GLU A 656 -1.25 -26.47 -14.49
CA GLU A 656 0.05 -26.25 -15.13
C GLU A 656 -0.10 -26.08 -16.66
N SER A 657 -1.13 -26.69 -17.25
CA SER A 657 -1.50 -26.52 -18.66
C SER A 657 -1.77 -25.06 -19.02
N LEU A 658 -2.39 -24.28 -18.13
CA LEU A 658 -2.66 -22.86 -18.37
C LEU A 658 -1.38 -22.04 -18.28
N LYS A 659 -0.49 -22.33 -17.31
CA LYS A 659 0.80 -21.63 -17.20
C LYS A 659 1.68 -21.90 -18.42
N GLN A 660 1.72 -23.14 -18.89
CA GLN A 660 2.42 -23.49 -20.13
C GLN A 660 1.81 -22.77 -21.34
N ALA A 661 0.49 -22.80 -21.50
CA ALA A 661 -0.18 -22.10 -22.61
C ALA A 661 0.02 -20.56 -22.58
N LEU A 662 0.12 -19.96 -21.39
CA LEU A 662 0.40 -18.53 -21.22
C LEU A 662 1.86 -18.16 -21.48
N ASN A 663 2.79 -19.08 -21.20
CA ASN A 663 4.21 -18.91 -21.46
C ASN A 663 4.53 -19.11 -22.95
N ASP A 664 3.94 -20.14 -23.57
CA ASP A 664 4.17 -20.49 -24.97
C ASP A 664 3.32 -19.63 -25.94
N GLY A 665 2.38 -18.85 -25.41
CA GLY A 665 1.46 -18.01 -26.21
C GLY A 665 0.39 -18.80 -26.98
N THR A 666 0.16 -20.06 -26.63
CA THR A 666 -0.70 -21.01 -27.36
C THR A 666 -2.13 -21.09 -26.82
N LEU A 667 -2.53 -20.22 -25.89
CA LEU A 667 -3.87 -20.24 -25.29
C LEU A 667 -4.99 -20.14 -26.34
N SER A 668 -5.94 -21.08 -26.36
CA SER A 668 -7.10 -21.05 -27.26
C SER A 668 -8.32 -20.41 -26.61
N LEU A 669 -8.86 -19.34 -27.19
CA LEU A 669 -10.07 -18.68 -26.70
C LEU A 669 -11.23 -18.88 -27.68
N PRO A 670 -12.50 -18.90 -27.21
CA PRO A 670 -13.65 -18.89 -28.11
C PRO A 670 -13.64 -17.66 -29.02
N ALA A 671 -14.14 -17.80 -30.26
CA ALA A 671 -14.09 -16.75 -31.29
C ALA A 671 -14.71 -15.42 -30.84
N GLU A 672 -15.72 -15.46 -29.97
CA GLU A 672 -16.39 -14.28 -29.41
C GLU A 672 -15.53 -13.45 -28.42
N PHE A 673 -14.42 -14.00 -27.92
CA PHE A 673 -13.49 -13.36 -26.97
C PHE A 673 -12.11 -13.06 -27.59
N GLU A 674 -11.88 -13.45 -28.84
CA GLU A 674 -10.58 -13.24 -29.49
C GLU A 674 -10.22 -11.77 -29.65
N ALA A 675 -11.21 -10.91 -29.90
CA ALA A 675 -11.03 -9.47 -29.95
C ALA A 675 -10.46 -8.90 -28.63
N GLN A 676 -10.66 -9.60 -27.50
CA GLN A 676 -10.19 -9.21 -26.17
C GLN A 676 -9.04 -10.08 -25.66
N ARG A 677 -8.45 -10.96 -26.49
CA ARG A 677 -7.37 -11.91 -26.11
C ARG A 677 -6.28 -11.27 -25.26
N GLY A 678 -5.74 -10.13 -25.70
CA GLY A 678 -4.66 -9.46 -24.98
C GLY A 678 -5.02 -9.14 -23.53
N GLN A 679 -6.24 -8.64 -23.31
CA GLN A 679 -6.74 -8.29 -21.98
C GLN A 679 -7.01 -9.54 -21.13
N ILE A 680 -7.57 -10.58 -21.73
CA ILE A 680 -7.85 -11.85 -21.06
C ILE A 680 -6.54 -12.52 -20.62
N VAL A 681 -5.54 -12.61 -21.50
CA VAL A 681 -4.22 -13.17 -21.19
C VAL A 681 -3.55 -12.41 -20.05
N GLU A 682 -3.71 -11.10 -20.01
CA GLU A 682 -3.17 -10.27 -18.92
C GLU A 682 -3.84 -10.59 -17.57
N VAL A 683 -5.18 -10.73 -17.55
CA VAL A 683 -5.92 -11.12 -16.33
C VAL A 683 -5.46 -12.51 -15.87
N LEU A 684 -5.32 -13.44 -16.81
CA LEU A 684 -4.88 -14.80 -16.52
C LEU A 684 -3.45 -14.84 -15.98
N ARG A 685 -2.52 -14.08 -16.58
CA ARG A 685 -1.14 -13.97 -16.09
C ARG A 685 -1.10 -13.44 -14.67
N LYS A 686 -1.81 -12.35 -14.41
CA LYS A 686 -1.92 -11.75 -13.07
C LYS A 686 -2.43 -12.75 -12.03
N MET A 687 -3.55 -13.42 -12.32
CA MET A 687 -4.15 -14.39 -11.39
C MET A 687 -3.34 -15.68 -11.23
N SER A 688 -2.53 -16.03 -12.23
CA SER A 688 -1.59 -17.15 -12.17
C SER A 688 -0.26 -16.81 -11.48
N GLY A 689 0.03 -15.52 -11.27
CA GLY A 689 1.23 -15.01 -10.64
C GLY A 689 1.29 -15.30 -9.14
N ARG A 690 2.51 -15.35 -8.59
CA ARG A 690 2.78 -15.43 -7.15
C ARG A 690 3.55 -14.19 -6.70
N LEU A 691 3.39 -13.82 -5.43
CA LEU A 691 4.19 -12.73 -4.86
C LEU A 691 5.67 -13.12 -4.85
N VAL A 692 6.49 -12.37 -5.58
CA VAL A 692 7.92 -12.66 -5.75
C VAL A 692 8.69 -12.13 -4.55
N ILE A 693 8.95 -13.03 -3.61
CA ILE A 693 9.86 -12.79 -2.47
C ILE A 693 11.24 -13.21 -2.94
N LYS A 694 12.25 -12.41 -2.63
CA LYS A 694 13.62 -12.66 -3.09
C LYS A 694 14.51 -13.18 -1.96
N ASN A 695 15.47 -14.04 -2.30
CA ASN A 695 16.50 -14.45 -1.37
C ASN A 695 17.65 -13.41 -1.40
N ALA A 696 17.96 -12.81 -0.25
CA ALA A 696 19.02 -11.81 -0.14
C ALA A 696 20.41 -12.38 -0.44
N ASP A 697 20.64 -13.67 -0.24
CA ASP A 697 21.93 -14.33 -0.50
C ASP A 697 22.14 -14.65 -2.00
N GLU A 698 21.07 -14.64 -2.80
CA GLU A 698 21.14 -14.71 -4.26
C GLU A 698 21.41 -13.34 -4.91
N ARG A 699 21.48 -12.25 -4.13
CA ARG A 699 21.74 -10.89 -4.62
C ARG A 699 23.17 -10.78 -5.14
N ARG A 700 23.32 -10.37 -6.40
CA ARG A 700 24.62 -10.12 -7.02
C ARG A 700 24.71 -8.69 -7.53
N ALA A 701 25.87 -8.08 -7.35
CA ALA A 701 26.19 -6.84 -8.04
C ALA A 701 26.30 -7.13 -9.54
N VAL A 702 25.74 -6.26 -10.36
CA VAL A 702 25.83 -6.27 -11.81
C VAL A 702 26.89 -5.25 -12.19
N PRO A 703 28.17 -5.67 -12.30
CA PRO A 703 29.22 -4.75 -12.68
C PRO A 703 29.02 -4.30 -14.13
N LEU A 704 29.49 -3.09 -14.41
CA LEU A 704 29.68 -2.62 -15.76
C LEU A 704 30.66 -3.54 -16.49
N ARG A 705 30.34 -3.85 -17.74
CA ARG A 705 31.17 -4.72 -18.54
C ARG A 705 32.41 -3.98 -19.02
N LYS A 706 33.55 -4.68 -19.05
CA LYS A 706 34.81 -4.17 -19.58
C LYS A 706 34.99 -4.66 -21.01
N GLY A 707 35.46 -3.78 -21.90
CA GLY A 707 35.86 -4.11 -23.27
C GLY A 707 37.17 -4.89 -23.31
N ASN A 708 37.62 -5.24 -24.51
CA ASN A 708 38.88 -5.97 -24.75
C ASN A 708 40.12 -5.18 -24.30
N ASP A 709 39.99 -3.87 -24.11
CA ASP A 709 40.98 -2.92 -23.62
C ASP A 709 40.98 -2.77 -22.09
N GLY A 710 40.12 -3.50 -21.38
CA GLY A 710 40.00 -3.47 -19.92
C GLY A 710 39.24 -2.25 -19.37
N LYS A 711 38.77 -1.33 -20.22
CA LYS A 711 37.96 -0.16 -19.84
C LYS A 711 36.47 -0.51 -19.88
N ALA A 712 35.65 0.16 -19.08
CA ALA A 712 34.21 -0.09 -19.07
C ALA A 712 33.57 0.27 -20.42
N LEU A 713 32.67 -0.57 -20.95
CA LEU A 713 32.01 -0.39 -22.25
C LEU A 713 31.24 0.92 -22.37
N TYR A 714 30.72 1.45 -21.26
CA TYR A 714 30.09 2.78 -21.25
C TYR A 714 31.08 3.90 -21.57
N LEU A 715 32.40 3.68 -21.45
CA LEU A 715 33.43 4.65 -21.84
C LEU A 715 33.92 4.47 -23.29
N SER A 716 33.40 3.47 -24.01
CA SER A 716 33.74 3.27 -25.42
C SER A 716 33.29 4.43 -26.29
N GLU A 717 34.00 4.69 -27.39
CA GLU A 717 33.62 5.75 -28.34
C GLU A 717 32.24 5.52 -28.94
N ALA A 718 31.86 4.25 -29.18
CA ALA A 718 30.55 3.87 -29.66
C ALA A 718 29.43 4.27 -28.68
N PHE A 719 29.60 3.99 -27.37
CA PHE A 719 28.61 4.40 -26.37
C PHE A 719 28.64 5.91 -26.11
N ARG A 720 29.81 6.56 -26.17
CA ARG A 720 29.89 8.02 -26.03
C ARG A 720 29.15 8.72 -27.16
N ALA A 721 29.34 8.28 -28.40
CA ALA A 721 28.61 8.78 -29.55
C ALA A 721 27.10 8.54 -29.45
N LEU A 722 26.68 7.44 -28.80
CA LEU A 722 25.29 7.15 -28.46
C LEU A 722 24.77 8.12 -27.39
N TRP A 723 25.48 8.24 -26.27
CA TRP A 723 25.08 9.05 -25.12
C TRP A 723 24.97 10.53 -25.48
N ASP A 724 25.90 11.04 -26.30
CA ASP A 724 25.90 12.42 -26.77
C ASP A 724 24.62 12.78 -27.55
N ARG A 725 23.95 11.81 -28.20
CA ARG A 725 22.69 12.03 -28.91
C ARG A 725 21.47 12.15 -28.00
N ILE A 726 21.51 11.54 -26.82
CA ILE A 726 20.34 11.41 -25.92
C ILE A 726 20.49 12.13 -24.58
N LYS A 727 21.69 12.59 -24.22
CA LYS A 727 21.99 13.17 -22.89
C LYS A 727 21.29 14.50 -22.61
N HIS A 728 20.79 15.22 -23.62
CA HIS A 728 20.32 16.59 -23.45
C HIS A 728 18.98 16.66 -22.74
N LYS A 729 18.89 17.48 -21.69
CA LYS A 729 17.62 17.76 -21.02
C LYS A 729 16.81 18.75 -21.84
N THR A 730 15.51 18.51 -21.89
CA THR A 730 14.56 19.40 -22.56
C THR A 730 13.59 20.00 -21.57
N THR A 731 13.09 21.19 -21.88
CA THR A 731 11.86 21.73 -21.30
C THR A 731 10.77 21.75 -22.38
N TYR A 732 9.51 21.82 -21.98
CA TYR A 732 8.41 21.94 -22.93
C TYR A 732 7.70 23.28 -22.77
N ARG A 733 7.15 23.78 -23.88
CA ARG A 733 6.14 24.84 -23.90
C ARG A 733 4.86 24.25 -24.49
N LEU A 734 3.73 24.71 -23.99
CA LEU A 734 2.41 24.32 -24.50
C LEU A 734 1.91 25.44 -25.40
N GLN A 735 1.71 25.14 -26.67
CA GLN A 735 1.01 25.99 -27.62
C GLN A 735 -0.44 25.50 -27.68
N LEU A 736 -1.33 26.22 -27.01
CA LEU A 736 -2.75 25.91 -26.95
C LEU A 736 -3.51 26.85 -27.89
N ASP A 737 -4.25 26.28 -28.84
CA ASP A 737 -5.27 27.00 -29.59
C ASP A 737 -6.60 26.91 -28.83
N ASN A 738 -7.00 28.03 -28.24
CA ASN A 738 -8.22 28.11 -27.45
C ASN A 738 -9.49 27.92 -28.30
N GLU A 739 -9.48 28.38 -29.56
CA GLU A 739 -10.64 28.23 -30.45
C GLU A 739 -10.80 26.78 -30.88
N GLN A 740 -9.67 26.12 -31.20
CA GLN A 740 -9.68 24.68 -31.50
C GLN A 740 -10.18 23.87 -30.30
N LEU A 741 -9.68 24.12 -29.09
CA LEU A 741 -10.13 23.41 -27.89
C LEU A 741 -11.65 23.58 -27.66
N ILE A 742 -12.17 24.80 -27.82
CA ILE A 742 -13.60 25.07 -27.70
C ILE A 742 -14.39 24.28 -28.76
N SER A 743 -13.93 24.26 -30.02
CA SER A 743 -14.61 23.52 -31.09
C SER A 743 -14.64 22.00 -30.86
N GLU A 744 -13.55 21.43 -30.35
CA GLU A 744 -13.47 20.01 -30.01
C GLU A 744 -14.34 19.67 -28.80
N CYS A 745 -14.40 20.54 -27.79
CA CYS A 745 -15.32 20.39 -26.66
C CYS A 745 -16.79 20.42 -27.11
N ILE A 746 -17.15 21.30 -28.05
CA ILE A 746 -18.52 21.38 -28.61
C ILE A 746 -18.86 20.07 -29.34
N ALA A 747 -17.99 19.61 -30.25
CA ALA A 747 -18.20 18.36 -30.98
C ALA A 747 -18.27 17.14 -30.04
N GLY A 748 -17.40 17.11 -29.02
CA GLY A 748 -17.40 16.06 -28.01
C GLY A 748 -18.69 16.01 -27.20
N LEU A 749 -19.27 17.16 -26.87
CA LEU A 749 -20.53 17.23 -26.11
C LEU A 749 -21.73 16.84 -26.99
N GLN A 750 -21.72 17.24 -28.27
CA GLN A 750 -22.73 16.82 -29.25
C GLN A 750 -22.76 15.31 -29.47
N ALA A 751 -21.59 14.66 -29.47
CA ALA A 751 -21.47 13.20 -29.62
C ALA A 751 -21.73 12.40 -28.34
N ALA A 752 -21.94 13.06 -27.18
CA ALA A 752 -22.09 12.38 -25.91
C ALA A 752 -23.50 11.75 -25.74
N PRO A 753 -23.69 10.74 -24.87
CA PRO A 753 -24.97 10.04 -24.71
C PRO A 753 -26.12 10.97 -24.25
N ASP A 754 -27.36 10.61 -24.58
CA ASP A 754 -28.58 11.33 -24.16
C ASP A 754 -28.84 11.20 -22.65
N ILE A 755 -29.39 12.27 -22.06
CA ILE A 755 -29.71 12.33 -20.62
C ILE A 755 -31.16 11.87 -20.39
N SER A 756 -31.32 10.80 -19.61
CA SER A 756 -32.63 10.23 -19.27
C SER A 756 -33.40 11.09 -18.27
N ARG A 757 -34.73 11.18 -18.44
CA ARG A 757 -35.63 11.87 -17.49
C ARG A 757 -35.77 11.08 -16.18
N THR A 758 -35.83 11.79 -15.06
CA THR A 758 -36.10 11.22 -13.73
C THR A 758 -37.44 10.46 -13.75
N ARG A 759 -37.43 9.18 -13.36
CA ARG A 759 -38.62 8.32 -13.33
C ARG A 759 -38.98 8.01 -11.89
N LEU A 760 -40.24 8.23 -11.51
CA LEU A 760 -40.76 7.79 -10.22
C LEU A 760 -41.51 6.46 -10.40
N GLN A 761 -41.02 5.40 -9.75
CA GLN A 761 -41.69 4.10 -9.74
C GLN A 761 -42.51 3.96 -8.45
N TRP A 762 -43.83 3.78 -8.61
CA TRP A 762 -44.70 3.40 -7.50
C TRP A 762 -44.75 1.88 -7.38
N ARG A 763 -44.30 1.32 -6.25
CA ARG A 763 -44.53 -0.08 -5.87
C ARG A 763 -45.53 -0.13 -4.71
N LYS A 764 -46.70 -0.75 -4.92
CA LYS A 764 -47.62 -1.13 -3.84
C LYS A 764 -47.30 -2.56 -3.41
N ALA A 765 -46.79 -2.74 -2.21
CA ALA A 765 -46.68 -4.05 -1.57
C ALA A 765 -47.61 -4.07 -0.33
N ASP A 766 -48.56 -4.99 -0.30
CA ASP A 766 -49.30 -5.33 0.92
C ASP A 766 -48.54 -6.44 1.66
N ILE A 767 -48.12 -6.16 2.89
CA ILE A 767 -47.46 -7.13 3.76
C ILE A 767 -48.52 -7.77 4.67
N ALA A 768 -48.87 -9.03 4.43
CA ALA A 768 -49.66 -9.82 5.37
C ALA A 768 -48.74 -10.72 6.20
N ILE A 769 -48.69 -10.50 7.52
CA ILE A 769 -47.87 -11.26 8.45
C ILE A 769 -48.67 -12.45 9.00
N GLY A 770 -48.29 -13.67 8.61
CA GLY A 770 -48.76 -14.92 9.20
C GLY A 770 -47.63 -15.69 9.88
N ARG A 771 -47.98 -16.59 10.82
CA ARG A 771 -47.06 -17.35 11.70
C ARG A 771 -46.03 -18.27 11.01
N ALA A 772 -45.94 -18.28 9.67
CA ALA A 772 -45.01 -19.12 8.90
C ALA A 772 -44.02 -18.33 8.01
N GLY A 773 -43.92 -17.00 8.18
CA GLY A 773 -42.98 -16.18 7.42
C GLY A 773 -43.66 -15.37 6.31
N VAL A 774 -43.05 -14.22 5.98
CA VAL A 774 -43.57 -13.22 5.06
C VAL A 774 -43.43 -13.73 3.62
N ALA A 775 -44.55 -14.05 2.97
CA ALA A 775 -44.59 -14.32 1.54
C ALA A 775 -45.09 -13.06 0.81
N ALA A 776 -44.16 -12.30 0.23
CA ALA A 776 -44.50 -11.20 -0.67
C ALA A 776 -44.94 -11.79 -2.02
N THR A 777 -46.17 -11.51 -2.45
CA THR A 777 -46.61 -11.81 -3.81
C THR A 777 -46.69 -10.50 -4.59
N GLU A 778 -45.73 -10.28 -5.50
CA GLU A 778 -45.75 -9.16 -6.43
C GLU A 778 -46.97 -9.29 -7.36
N LYS A 779 -47.81 -8.26 -7.41
CA LYS A 779 -48.76 -8.09 -8.51
C LYS A 779 -48.16 -7.13 -9.55
N ASN A 780 -48.23 -7.54 -10.82
CA ASN A 780 -47.93 -6.71 -11.98
C ASN A 780 -48.77 -5.42 -11.96
N GLY A 781 -48.08 -4.29 -11.82
CA GLY A 781 -48.68 -2.96 -11.80
C GLY A 781 -47.68 -1.84 -11.54
N ALA A 782 -46.47 -1.91 -12.14
CA ALA A 782 -45.54 -0.79 -12.08
C ALA A 782 -46.01 0.31 -13.05
N MET A 783 -46.74 1.30 -12.53
CA MET A 783 -46.97 2.54 -13.26
C MET A 783 -45.74 3.44 -13.07
N SER A 784 -44.90 3.55 -14.10
CA SER A 784 -43.86 4.58 -14.15
C SER A 784 -44.52 5.92 -14.49
N VAL A 785 -44.57 6.82 -13.52
CA VAL A 785 -44.98 8.21 -13.78
C VAL A 785 -43.72 9.00 -14.08
N THR A 786 -43.64 9.57 -15.28
CA THR A 786 -42.57 10.52 -15.61
C THR A 786 -42.92 11.82 -14.90
N LEU A 787 -42.11 12.24 -13.93
CA LEU A 787 -42.26 13.54 -13.32
C LEU A 787 -41.72 14.58 -14.31
N ASN A 788 -42.59 15.48 -14.78
CA ASN A 788 -42.14 16.74 -15.36
C ASN A 788 -42.07 17.74 -14.19
N GLU A 789 -40.95 17.78 -13.47
CA GLU A 789 -40.71 18.86 -12.52
C GLU A 789 -40.42 20.13 -13.32
N THR A 790 -41.39 21.05 -13.36
CA THR A 790 -41.24 22.34 -14.06
C THR A 790 -40.61 23.44 -13.19
N HIS A 791 -40.24 23.16 -11.94
CA HIS A 791 -39.68 24.18 -11.03
C HIS A 791 -38.73 23.58 -9.99
N SER A 792 -37.50 23.29 -10.40
CA SER A 792 -36.37 23.08 -9.49
C SER A 792 -35.38 24.22 -9.72
N GLU A 793 -34.85 24.84 -8.65
CA GLU A 793 -33.83 25.89 -8.79
C GLU A 793 -32.59 25.28 -9.46
N LEU A 794 -32.25 25.79 -10.66
CA LEU A 794 -31.14 25.26 -11.44
C LEU A 794 -29.81 25.68 -10.81
N PRO A 795 -28.87 24.74 -10.58
CA PRO A 795 -27.56 25.06 -10.01
C PRO A 795 -26.73 25.94 -10.94
N ASP A 796 -25.75 26.67 -10.39
CA ASP A 796 -24.81 27.46 -11.19
C ASP A 796 -23.83 26.55 -11.94
N ILE A 797 -24.26 26.11 -13.12
CA ILE A 797 -23.51 25.24 -14.03
C ILE A 797 -22.13 25.80 -14.37
N LEU A 798 -21.97 27.13 -14.46
CA LEU A 798 -20.70 27.72 -14.84
C LEU A 798 -19.68 27.63 -13.72
N THR A 799 -20.10 27.83 -12.46
CA THR A 799 -19.22 27.66 -11.30
C THR A 799 -18.82 26.20 -11.15
N ASP A 800 -19.78 25.27 -11.23
CA ASP A 800 -19.49 23.84 -11.05
C ASP A 800 -18.53 23.31 -12.14
N LEU A 801 -18.77 23.66 -13.41
CA LEU A 801 -17.87 23.31 -14.50
C LEU A 801 -16.53 24.04 -14.40
N GLN A 802 -16.48 25.27 -13.92
CA GLN A 802 -15.22 26.00 -13.72
C GLN A 802 -14.36 25.30 -12.67
N ASP A 803 -14.94 24.83 -11.57
CA ASP A 803 -14.20 24.13 -10.52
C ASP A 803 -13.73 22.74 -10.95
N ARG A 804 -14.50 22.06 -11.80
CA ARG A 804 -14.15 20.73 -12.33
C ARG A 804 -13.18 20.76 -13.51
N THR A 805 -13.21 21.81 -14.33
CA THR A 805 -12.43 21.88 -15.58
C THR A 805 -11.30 22.92 -15.55
N HIS A 806 -11.39 23.90 -14.64
CA HIS A 806 -10.54 25.09 -14.55
C HIS A 806 -10.53 25.96 -15.82
N LEU A 807 -11.56 25.86 -16.66
CA LEU A 807 -11.75 26.77 -17.80
C LEU A 807 -12.46 28.06 -17.38
N THR A 808 -12.27 29.11 -18.16
CA THR A 808 -12.94 30.40 -17.89
C THR A 808 -14.45 30.30 -18.13
N ARG A 809 -15.24 31.01 -17.31
CA ARG A 809 -16.72 31.07 -17.47
C ARG A 809 -17.14 31.45 -18.90
N ARG A 810 -16.39 32.34 -19.56
CA ARG A 810 -16.62 32.73 -20.96
C ARG A 810 -16.49 31.56 -21.93
N SER A 811 -15.48 30.70 -21.75
CA SER A 811 -15.27 29.54 -22.63
C SER A 811 -16.31 28.46 -22.36
N LEU A 812 -16.62 28.20 -21.09
CA LEU A 812 -17.66 27.26 -20.69
C LEU A 812 -19.04 27.68 -21.21
N ALA A 813 -19.42 28.94 -21.06
CA ALA A 813 -20.67 29.46 -21.61
C ALA A 813 -20.75 29.24 -23.12
N ARG A 814 -19.66 29.49 -23.85
CA ARG A 814 -19.60 29.26 -25.29
C ARG A 814 -19.72 27.79 -25.68
N ILE A 815 -19.01 26.89 -24.98
CA ILE A 815 -19.10 25.44 -25.21
C ILE A 815 -20.54 24.96 -24.99
N LEU A 816 -21.15 25.37 -23.87
CA LEU A 816 -22.51 24.97 -23.52
C LEU A 816 -23.54 25.50 -24.52
N THR A 817 -23.50 26.79 -24.87
CA THR A 817 -24.48 27.37 -25.80
C THR A 817 -24.32 26.81 -27.21
N ALA A 818 -23.09 26.65 -27.71
CA ALA A 818 -22.86 26.15 -29.07
C ALA A 818 -23.02 24.63 -29.21
N SER A 819 -23.06 23.88 -28.10
CA SER A 819 -23.35 22.44 -28.12
C SER A 819 -24.80 22.10 -28.45
N GLU A 820 -25.73 23.06 -28.30
CA GLU A 820 -27.19 22.88 -28.44
C GLU A 820 -27.80 21.86 -27.46
N ARG A 821 -27.07 21.46 -26.41
CA ARG A 821 -27.52 20.46 -25.42
C ARG A 821 -28.00 21.04 -24.09
N LEU A 822 -28.23 22.35 -24.00
CA LEU A 822 -28.69 23.00 -22.77
C LEU A 822 -30.06 22.51 -22.28
N ASP A 823 -30.89 21.94 -23.17
CA ASP A 823 -32.15 21.33 -22.75
C ASP A 823 -31.96 20.04 -21.94
N ASP A 824 -30.82 19.36 -22.07
CA ASP A 824 -30.50 18.19 -21.25
C ASP A 824 -30.19 18.59 -19.80
N PHE A 825 -29.61 19.77 -19.59
CA PHE A 825 -29.40 20.34 -18.26
C PHE A 825 -30.72 20.57 -17.51
N ARG A 826 -31.79 21.00 -18.21
CA ARG A 826 -33.11 21.16 -17.60
C ARG A 826 -33.75 19.83 -17.20
N ARG A 827 -33.38 18.73 -17.87
CA ARG A 827 -33.93 17.39 -17.60
C ARG A 827 -33.27 16.74 -16.38
N ASN A 828 -31.94 16.82 -16.29
CA ASN A 828 -31.17 16.34 -15.15
C ASN A 828 -29.90 17.19 -15.01
N PRO A 829 -29.94 18.24 -14.17
CA PRO A 829 -28.83 19.18 -14.02
C PRO A 829 -27.52 18.50 -13.62
N GLN A 830 -27.57 17.57 -12.66
CA GLN A 830 -26.40 16.90 -12.10
C GLN A 830 -25.71 16.01 -13.13
N GLN A 831 -26.49 15.16 -13.82
CA GLN A 831 -25.96 14.24 -14.83
C GLN A 831 -25.34 15.01 -16.01
N PHE A 832 -25.93 16.13 -16.39
CA PHE A 832 -25.38 16.98 -17.45
C PHE A 832 -24.06 17.64 -17.06
N ILE A 833 -23.96 18.17 -15.83
CA ILE A 833 -22.72 18.75 -15.31
C ILE A 833 -21.59 17.72 -15.33
N GLU A 834 -21.85 16.49 -14.88
CA GLU A 834 -20.86 15.41 -14.86
C GLU A 834 -20.39 15.04 -16.27
N LEU A 835 -21.33 14.81 -17.19
CA LEU A 835 -21.02 14.47 -18.57
C LEU A 835 -20.22 15.58 -19.27
N ALA A 836 -20.64 16.84 -19.09
CA ALA A 836 -19.93 17.98 -19.65
C ALA A 836 -18.52 18.13 -19.06
N ALA A 837 -18.36 17.96 -17.75
CA ALA A 837 -17.06 18.03 -17.10
C ALA A 837 -16.11 16.92 -17.59
N GLU A 838 -16.60 15.70 -17.77
CA GLU A 838 -15.85 14.56 -18.29
C GLU A 838 -15.37 14.82 -19.72
N VAL A 839 -16.28 15.17 -20.62
CA VAL A 839 -15.98 15.46 -22.03
C VAL A 839 -14.98 16.61 -22.15
N ILE A 840 -15.19 17.71 -21.42
CA ILE A 840 -14.31 18.88 -21.45
C ILE A 840 -12.91 18.52 -20.94
N ASN A 841 -12.81 17.78 -19.83
CA ASN A 841 -11.52 17.39 -19.28
C ASN A 841 -10.76 16.42 -20.20
N ARG A 842 -11.46 15.50 -20.88
CA ARG A 842 -10.88 14.63 -21.90
C ARG A 842 -10.30 15.44 -23.06
N CYS A 843 -11.08 16.37 -23.62
CA CYS A 843 -10.61 17.24 -24.72
C CYS A 843 -9.41 18.09 -24.28
N LYS A 844 -9.44 18.64 -23.06
CA LYS A 844 -8.33 19.41 -22.48
C LYS A 844 -7.05 18.58 -22.38
N GLN A 845 -7.13 17.33 -21.93
CA GLN A 845 -5.97 16.43 -21.85
C GLN A 845 -5.38 16.16 -23.24
N LEU A 846 -6.21 15.89 -24.25
CA LEU A 846 -5.76 15.68 -25.63
C LEU A 846 -5.11 16.94 -26.22
N ALA A 847 -5.68 18.12 -25.96
CA ALA A 847 -5.13 19.39 -26.43
C ALA A 847 -3.76 19.71 -25.80
N LEU A 848 -3.57 19.41 -24.51
CA LEU A 848 -2.26 19.58 -23.83
C LEU A 848 -1.17 18.73 -24.49
N VAL A 849 -1.50 17.51 -24.91
CA VAL A 849 -0.54 16.59 -25.55
C VAL A 849 -0.23 17.03 -26.97
N ARG A 850 -1.24 17.44 -27.75
CA ARG A 850 -1.05 17.92 -29.13
C ARG A 850 -0.24 19.21 -29.20
N GLY A 851 -0.45 20.12 -28.25
CA GLY A 851 0.21 21.43 -28.20
C GLY A 851 1.64 21.41 -27.66
N ILE A 852 2.20 20.25 -27.33
CA ILE A 852 3.51 20.18 -26.68
C ILE A 852 4.65 20.43 -27.67
N VAL A 853 5.51 21.39 -27.34
CA VAL A 853 6.72 21.69 -28.12
C VAL A 853 7.92 21.66 -27.18
N TYR A 854 8.83 20.72 -27.44
CA TYR A 854 10.06 20.59 -26.66
C TYR A 854 11.17 21.51 -27.17
N ARG A 855 11.98 22.03 -26.23
CA ARG A 855 13.21 22.77 -26.51
C ARG A 855 14.33 22.27 -25.62
N LYS A 856 15.55 22.20 -26.17
CA LYS A 856 16.78 21.91 -25.41
C LYS A 856 17.00 23.04 -24.39
N LEU A 857 17.31 22.69 -23.13
CA LEU A 857 17.55 23.67 -22.05
C LEU A 857 18.90 24.41 -22.22
N GLY A 858 19.89 23.74 -22.83
CA GLY A 858 21.19 24.29 -23.15
C GLY A 858 22.19 23.17 -23.48
N GLU A 859 23.41 23.52 -23.86
CA GLU A 859 24.47 22.52 -24.10
C GLU A 859 25.04 21.91 -22.80
N HIS A 860 24.93 22.64 -21.68
CA HIS A 860 25.46 22.21 -20.38
C HIS A 860 24.43 21.45 -19.52
N ASP A 861 23.13 21.54 -19.83
CA ASP A 861 22.07 20.84 -19.13
C ASP A 861 21.89 19.41 -19.68
N VAL A 862 22.79 18.52 -19.27
CA VAL A 862 22.85 17.13 -19.74
C VAL A 862 22.78 16.13 -18.59
N TYR A 863 22.36 14.91 -18.90
CA TYR A 863 22.56 13.75 -18.04
C TYR A 863 24.04 13.34 -18.11
N ALA A 864 24.72 13.40 -16.96
CA ALA A 864 26.12 13.03 -16.88
C ALA A 864 26.29 11.51 -17.06
N GLN A 865 27.12 11.12 -18.02
CA GLN A 865 27.44 9.71 -18.33
C GLN A 865 28.03 8.98 -17.12
N GLU A 866 28.78 9.69 -16.28
CA GLU A 866 29.38 9.20 -15.04
C GLU A 866 28.36 8.62 -14.05
N LEU A 867 27.08 9.02 -14.15
CA LEU A 867 26.02 8.47 -13.31
C LEU A 867 25.83 6.97 -13.53
N LEU A 868 26.04 6.48 -14.76
CA LEU A 868 26.01 5.04 -15.07
C LEU A 868 27.14 4.27 -14.36
N GLY A 869 28.26 4.94 -14.07
CA GLY A 869 29.41 4.38 -13.34
C GLY A 869 29.28 4.43 -11.82
N LYS A 870 28.48 5.37 -11.29
CA LYS A 870 28.27 5.55 -9.84
C LYS A 870 27.19 4.62 -9.31
N GLU A 871 26.22 4.22 -10.12
CA GLU A 871 25.19 3.25 -9.71
C GLU A 871 25.72 1.82 -9.85
N THR A 872 25.86 1.14 -8.71
CA THR A 872 26.04 -0.31 -8.71
C THR A 872 24.67 -0.94 -8.86
N LEU A 873 24.34 -1.40 -10.06
CA LEU A 873 23.13 -2.18 -10.27
C LEU A 873 23.23 -3.48 -9.47
N THR A 874 22.14 -3.89 -8.84
CA THR A 874 22.05 -5.16 -8.11
C THR A 874 20.89 -5.96 -8.67
N GLY A 875 21.17 -7.19 -9.10
CA GLY A 875 20.17 -8.13 -9.57
C GLY A 875 20.15 -9.39 -8.70
N TYR A 876 19.21 -10.28 -9.00
CA TYR A 876 19.11 -11.59 -8.36
C TYR A 876 19.29 -12.65 -9.46
N LEU A 877 19.97 -13.76 -9.16
CA LEU A 877 20.30 -14.82 -10.15
C LEU A 877 19.14 -15.18 -11.08
N LYS A 878 17.94 -15.34 -10.50
CA LYS A 878 16.73 -15.76 -11.23
C LYS A 878 16.15 -14.69 -12.17
N ASN A 879 16.56 -13.43 -12.03
CA ASN A 879 16.05 -12.27 -12.78
C ASN A 879 17.15 -11.57 -13.58
N MET A 880 18.24 -12.29 -13.88
CA MET A 880 19.36 -11.77 -14.65
C MET A 880 19.56 -12.63 -15.89
N LEU A 881 19.59 -11.98 -17.06
CA LEU A 881 20.12 -12.62 -18.24
C LEU A 881 21.64 -12.69 -18.08
N GLU A 882 22.15 -13.91 -17.87
CA GLU A 882 23.57 -14.17 -17.79
C GLU A 882 24.21 -14.19 -19.19
N GLU A 883 25.54 -14.01 -19.26
CA GLU A 883 26.32 -14.08 -20.52
C GLU A 883 26.01 -13.04 -21.61
N THR A 884 25.51 -11.85 -21.23
CA THR A 884 25.28 -10.76 -22.19
C THR A 884 26.58 -10.27 -22.84
N ARG A 885 26.60 -10.19 -24.18
CA ARG A 885 27.77 -9.79 -24.99
C ARG A 885 27.58 -8.47 -25.72
N LYS A 886 26.40 -7.87 -25.69
CA LYS A 886 26.12 -6.58 -26.35
C LYS A 886 25.62 -5.52 -25.36
N SER A 887 25.23 -5.91 -24.15
CA SER A 887 24.91 -4.98 -23.07
C SER A 887 26.14 -4.22 -22.54
N ILE A 888 25.91 -2.99 -22.05
CA ILE A 888 26.90 -2.21 -21.28
C ILE A 888 27.16 -2.80 -19.87
N TYR A 889 26.25 -3.66 -19.39
CA TYR A 889 26.36 -4.39 -18.14
C TYR A 889 26.76 -5.85 -18.41
N GLN A 890 27.39 -6.53 -17.43
CA GLN A 890 27.70 -7.96 -17.58
C GLN A 890 26.45 -8.86 -17.56
N HIS A 891 25.40 -8.38 -16.90
CA HIS A 891 24.10 -9.02 -16.79
C HIS A 891 23.01 -8.00 -17.04
N VAL A 892 21.87 -8.43 -17.59
CA VAL A 892 20.70 -7.56 -17.78
C VAL A 892 19.62 -7.97 -16.80
N VAL A 893 19.22 -7.03 -15.94
CA VAL A 893 18.13 -7.23 -14.97
C VAL A 893 16.81 -7.01 -15.67
N TYR A 894 15.96 -8.04 -15.69
CA TYR A 894 14.61 -7.98 -16.23
C TYR A 894 13.57 -8.06 -15.12
N ASP A 895 12.49 -7.30 -15.27
CA ASP A 895 11.35 -7.29 -14.35
C ASP A 895 10.15 -8.10 -14.88
N SER A 896 10.14 -8.43 -16.18
CA SER A 896 9.09 -9.23 -16.82
C SER A 896 9.68 -10.29 -17.76
N LEU A 897 8.89 -11.31 -18.10
CA LEU A 897 9.29 -12.30 -19.11
C LEU A 897 9.43 -11.67 -20.50
N GLN A 898 8.61 -10.66 -20.82
CA GLN A 898 8.72 -9.90 -22.08
C GLN A 898 10.05 -9.16 -22.15
N GLU A 899 10.48 -8.51 -21.07
CA GLU A 899 11.78 -7.83 -20.99
C GLU A 899 12.93 -8.83 -21.15
N ARG A 900 12.79 -10.04 -20.57
CA ARG A 900 13.78 -11.11 -20.71
C ARG A 900 13.87 -11.55 -22.17
N ASP A 901 12.75 -11.85 -22.80
CA ASP A 901 12.68 -12.35 -24.17
C ASP A 901 13.18 -11.28 -25.15
N PHE A 902 12.85 -10.00 -24.90
CA PHE A 902 13.34 -8.87 -25.66
C PHE A 902 14.86 -8.69 -25.53
N ALA A 903 15.40 -8.73 -24.30
CA ALA A 903 16.85 -8.67 -24.07
C ALA A 903 17.60 -9.86 -24.69
N ASP A 904 17.06 -11.07 -24.59
CA ASP A 904 17.62 -12.28 -25.20
C ASP A 904 17.60 -12.19 -26.73
N ALA A 905 16.52 -11.67 -27.31
CA ALA A 905 16.43 -11.40 -28.75
C ALA A 905 17.45 -10.35 -29.21
N LEU A 906 17.66 -9.27 -28.43
CA LEU A 906 18.69 -8.26 -28.72
C LEU A 906 20.11 -8.86 -28.68
N GLU A 907 20.38 -9.76 -27.74
CA GLU A 907 21.67 -10.46 -27.66
C GLU A 907 21.90 -11.38 -28.87
N LYS A 908 20.87 -12.12 -29.30
CA LYS A 908 20.96 -13.07 -30.42
C LYS A 908 21.01 -12.39 -31.79
N ASN A 909 20.46 -11.18 -31.93
CA ASN A 909 20.34 -10.52 -33.22
C ASN A 909 21.66 -9.90 -33.72
N ALA A 910 22.14 -10.31 -34.89
CA ALA A 910 23.43 -9.87 -35.45
C ALA A 910 23.50 -8.36 -35.77
N ALA A 911 22.39 -7.71 -36.08
CA ALA A 911 22.35 -6.28 -36.41
C ALA A 911 22.51 -5.39 -35.16
N VAL A 912 22.26 -5.92 -33.96
CA VAL A 912 22.42 -5.19 -32.70
C VAL A 912 23.89 -5.16 -32.32
N LYS A 913 24.47 -3.95 -32.27
CA LYS A 913 25.86 -3.72 -31.87
C LYS A 913 26.02 -3.53 -30.37
N LEU A 914 25.11 -2.75 -29.78
CA LEU A 914 25.13 -2.41 -28.36
C LEU A 914 23.73 -2.05 -27.90
N TYR A 915 23.38 -2.35 -26.65
CA TYR A 915 22.18 -1.81 -26.03
C TYR A 915 22.40 -1.52 -24.54
N ALA A 916 21.53 -0.70 -23.97
CA ALA A 916 21.51 -0.36 -22.56
C ALA A 916 20.06 -0.24 -22.06
N LYS A 917 19.78 -0.87 -20.92
CA LYS A 917 18.57 -0.57 -20.13
C LYS A 917 18.77 0.77 -19.44
N LEU A 918 17.85 1.70 -19.64
CA LEU A 918 17.96 3.05 -19.10
C LEU A 918 17.55 3.07 -17.63
N PRO A 919 18.32 3.75 -16.78
CA PRO A 919 18.03 3.82 -15.35
C PRO A 919 16.88 4.78 -15.04
N GLY A 920 16.22 4.57 -13.88
CA GLY A 920 15.01 5.30 -13.47
C GLY A 920 15.16 6.82 -13.30
N TRP A 921 16.40 7.34 -13.23
CA TRP A 921 16.68 8.78 -13.17
C TRP A 921 16.65 9.47 -14.54
N PHE A 922 16.70 8.73 -15.64
CA PHE A 922 16.57 9.28 -16.99
C PHE A 922 15.08 9.62 -17.25
N LYS A 923 14.70 10.90 -17.20
CA LYS A 923 13.28 11.31 -17.16
C LYS A 923 12.96 12.38 -18.18
N VAL A 924 11.97 12.12 -19.02
CA VAL A 924 11.36 13.09 -19.92
C VAL A 924 10.23 13.83 -19.18
N PRO A 925 10.29 15.17 -19.05
CA PRO A 925 9.21 15.92 -18.42
C PRO A 925 7.99 15.95 -19.34
N THR A 926 6.80 15.61 -18.82
CA THR A 926 5.53 15.71 -19.56
C THR A 926 4.47 16.41 -18.70
N PRO A 927 3.44 17.03 -19.30
CA PRO A 927 2.33 17.63 -18.55
C PRO A 927 1.51 16.61 -17.74
N LEU A 928 1.68 15.30 -17.98
CA LEU A 928 1.00 14.21 -17.30
C LEU A 928 1.90 13.47 -16.28
N GLY A 929 3.04 14.08 -15.91
CA GLY A 929 4.05 13.51 -15.02
C GLY A 929 5.30 13.05 -15.76
N SER A 930 6.41 12.81 -15.04
CA SER A 930 7.66 12.39 -15.68
C SER A 930 7.53 11.03 -16.34
N TYR A 931 8.10 10.90 -17.53
CA TYR A 931 8.14 9.68 -18.33
C TYR A 931 9.56 9.09 -18.31
N ASN A 932 9.71 7.80 -18.00
CA ASN A 932 10.98 7.07 -18.05
C ASN A 932 10.85 5.97 -19.12
N PRO A 933 11.69 6.00 -20.15
CA PRO A 933 11.76 4.99 -21.20
C PRO A 933 12.76 3.87 -20.86
N ASP A 934 12.55 2.68 -21.42
CA ASP A 934 13.18 1.46 -20.91
C ASP A 934 14.53 1.11 -21.58
N TRP A 935 14.65 1.25 -22.91
CA TRP A 935 15.82 0.75 -23.65
C TRP A 935 16.41 1.74 -24.66
N ALA A 936 17.73 1.76 -24.77
CA ALA A 936 18.47 2.39 -25.86
C ALA A 936 19.24 1.31 -26.65
N VAL A 937 19.00 1.20 -27.96
CA VAL A 937 19.53 0.14 -28.82
C VAL A 937 20.24 0.74 -30.03
N LEU A 938 21.48 0.33 -30.26
CA LEU A 938 22.26 0.70 -31.44
C LEU A 938 22.26 -0.46 -32.44
N ILE A 939 21.70 -0.21 -33.63
CA ILE A 939 21.65 -1.15 -34.74
C ILE A 939 22.64 -0.71 -35.83
N GLU A 940 23.27 -1.66 -36.50
CA GLU A 940 24.12 -1.44 -37.67
C GLU A 940 23.53 -2.19 -38.87
N GLU A 941 23.06 -1.44 -39.89
CA GLU A 941 22.50 -1.97 -41.13
C GLU A 941 23.18 -1.30 -42.33
N GLU A 942 23.67 -2.09 -43.30
CA GLU A 942 24.27 -1.63 -44.56
C GLU A 942 25.36 -0.54 -44.36
N ASP A 943 26.27 -0.72 -43.38
CA ASP A 943 27.30 0.25 -42.97
C ASP A 943 26.77 1.60 -42.42
N THR A 944 25.46 1.70 -42.16
CA THR A 944 24.84 2.81 -41.44
C THR A 944 24.42 2.38 -40.04
N GLN A 945 24.99 3.04 -39.02
CA GLN A 945 24.54 2.84 -37.64
C GLN A 945 23.24 3.63 -37.45
N ARG A 946 22.25 3.10 -36.73
CA ARG A 946 21.02 3.81 -36.35
C ARG A 946 20.76 3.60 -34.87
N LEU A 947 20.41 4.70 -34.18
CA LEU A 947 20.10 4.66 -32.76
C LEU A 947 18.58 4.62 -32.57
N TYR A 948 18.10 3.52 -32.03
CA TYR A 948 16.71 3.36 -31.65
C TYR A 948 16.54 3.52 -30.15
N PHE A 949 15.47 4.19 -29.81
CA PHE A 949 15.02 4.37 -28.45
C PHE A 949 13.71 3.64 -28.31
N VAL A 950 13.70 2.60 -27.50
CA VAL A 950 12.63 1.61 -27.50
C VAL A 950 11.83 1.72 -26.25
N VAL A 951 10.52 1.81 -26.45
CA VAL A 951 9.52 1.76 -25.39
C VAL A 951 8.81 0.43 -25.47
N GLU A 952 8.92 -0.33 -24.39
CA GLU A 952 8.19 -1.57 -24.23
C GLU A 952 6.75 -1.24 -23.76
N THR A 953 5.77 -1.89 -24.39
CA THR A 953 4.37 -1.71 -24.01
C THR A 953 4.12 -2.47 -22.71
N LYS A 954 4.00 -1.76 -21.59
CA LYS A 954 3.33 -2.35 -20.42
C LYS A 954 1.92 -2.72 -20.85
N SER A 955 1.58 -4.00 -20.74
CA SER A 955 0.19 -4.41 -20.70
C SER A 955 -0.36 -3.80 -19.41
N SER A 956 -1.21 -2.79 -19.53
CA SER A 956 -1.88 -2.19 -18.39
C SER A 956 -3.38 -2.48 -18.49
N LEU A 957 -3.81 -3.32 -17.56
CA LEU A 957 -5.13 -3.85 -17.34
C LEU A 957 -6.11 -2.83 -16.74
N PHE A 958 -6.17 -1.59 -17.20
CA PHE A 958 -7.11 -0.64 -16.57
C PHE A 958 -7.75 0.32 -17.56
N SER A 959 -9.00 0.70 -17.23
CA SER A 959 -9.98 1.56 -17.92
C SER A 959 -9.47 2.40 -19.09
N ASP A 960 -10.32 2.65 -20.11
CA ASP A 960 -10.01 3.51 -21.27
C ASP A 960 -9.21 4.80 -20.90
N ASP A 961 -9.49 5.42 -19.74
CA ASP A 961 -8.75 6.54 -19.14
C ASP A 961 -7.23 6.34 -18.89
N LEU A 962 -6.78 5.13 -18.56
CA LEU A 962 -5.37 4.81 -18.32
C LEU A 962 -4.61 4.55 -19.63
N ARG A 963 -5.29 3.99 -20.63
CA ARG A 963 -4.77 3.88 -22.00
C ARG A 963 -4.56 5.26 -22.62
N ASP A 964 -5.52 6.17 -22.45
CA ASP A 964 -5.42 7.53 -22.97
C ASP A 964 -4.22 8.28 -22.38
N LYS A 965 -3.95 8.12 -21.07
CA LYS A 965 -2.79 8.72 -20.39
C LYS A 965 -1.46 8.11 -20.79
N GLU A 966 -1.40 6.79 -20.96
CA GLU A 966 -0.17 6.11 -21.42
C GLU A 966 0.14 6.48 -22.87
N GLN A 967 -0.86 6.45 -23.74
CA GLN A 967 -0.74 6.88 -25.13
C GLN A 967 -0.31 8.35 -25.22
N ALA A 968 -0.88 9.22 -24.37
CA ALA A 968 -0.46 10.61 -24.28
C ALA A 968 1.02 10.79 -23.86
N LYS A 969 1.53 9.97 -22.94
CA LYS A 969 2.95 9.97 -22.56
C LYS A 969 3.85 9.49 -23.71
N ILE A 970 3.40 8.47 -24.46
CA ILE A 970 4.10 7.98 -25.65
C ILE A 970 4.22 9.10 -26.70
N ILE A 971 3.15 9.84 -26.96
CA ILE A 971 3.16 11.00 -27.87
C ILE A 971 4.13 12.08 -27.39
N CYS A 972 4.14 12.37 -26.09
CA CYS A 972 5.12 13.32 -25.50
C CYS A 972 6.56 12.82 -25.70
N GLY A 973 6.81 11.51 -25.58
CA GLY A 973 8.10 10.89 -25.87
C GLY A 973 8.53 11.09 -27.32
N HIS A 974 7.64 10.83 -28.30
CA HIS A 974 7.91 11.11 -29.71
C HIS A 974 8.32 12.57 -29.93
N ALA A 975 7.54 13.52 -29.40
CA ALA A 975 7.82 14.95 -29.57
C ALA A 975 9.15 15.37 -28.91
N HIS A 976 9.51 14.77 -27.77
CA HIS A 976 10.77 15.03 -27.09
C HIS A 976 11.98 14.62 -27.94
N PHE A 977 12.01 13.38 -28.44
CA PHE A 977 13.14 12.90 -29.24
C PHE A 977 13.17 13.53 -30.63
N GLN A 978 12.03 13.91 -31.19
CA GLN A 978 11.98 14.70 -32.42
C GLN A 978 12.62 16.09 -32.22
N ALA A 979 12.43 16.73 -31.07
CA ALA A 979 13.11 17.99 -30.75
C ALA A 979 14.62 17.82 -30.47
N LEU A 980 15.05 16.60 -30.11
CA LEU A 980 16.46 16.27 -29.94
C LEU A 980 17.16 15.94 -31.27
N ALA A 981 16.41 15.51 -32.29
CA ALA A 981 16.90 15.13 -33.60
C ALA A 981 17.70 16.26 -34.27
N SER A 982 19.03 16.13 -34.29
CA SER A 982 19.94 17.06 -34.96
C SER A 982 21.15 16.30 -35.52
N GLY A 983 21.49 16.53 -36.79
CA GLY A 983 22.56 15.84 -37.53
C GLY A 983 22.05 14.77 -38.51
N ASP A 984 22.97 14.10 -39.21
CA ASP A 984 22.67 13.16 -40.32
C ASP A 984 22.03 11.83 -39.86
N ASN A 985 22.02 11.53 -38.55
CA ASN A 985 21.54 10.27 -37.99
C ASN A 985 20.97 10.44 -36.56
N PRO A 986 19.76 11.01 -36.44
CA PRO A 986 19.14 11.30 -35.15
C PRO A 986 18.65 10.03 -34.44
N ALA A 987 18.52 10.10 -33.11
CA ALA A 987 17.88 9.05 -32.33
C ALA A 987 16.39 8.93 -32.74
N GLN A 988 15.97 7.72 -33.08
CA GLN A 988 14.59 7.44 -33.45
C GLN A 988 13.83 6.85 -32.25
N TYR A 989 12.67 7.42 -31.95
CA TYR A 989 11.80 6.93 -30.90
C TYR A 989 10.78 5.95 -31.47
N VAL A 990 10.79 4.71 -30.96
CA VAL A 990 9.97 3.60 -31.47
C VAL A 990 9.29 2.89 -30.29
N VAL A 991 8.03 2.52 -30.48
CA VAL A 991 7.31 1.60 -29.60
C VAL A 991 7.43 0.21 -30.21
N ALA A 992 8.08 -0.72 -29.52
CA ALA A 992 8.30 -2.08 -30.02
C ALA A 992 7.93 -3.11 -28.95
N ARG A 993 7.28 -4.20 -29.36
CA ARG A 993 7.01 -5.36 -28.51
C ARG A 993 8.03 -6.46 -28.74
N THR A 994 8.62 -6.50 -29.91
CA THR A 994 9.62 -7.48 -30.34
C THR A 994 10.78 -6.77 -31.03
N VAL A 995 11.93 -7.45 -31.11
CA VAL A 995 13.09 -6.94 -31.88
C VAL A 995 12.75 -6.85 -33.37
N ASP A 996 11.81 -7.65 -33.86
CA ASP A 996 11.35 -7.56 -35.25
C ASP A 996 10.56 -6.27 -35.54
N ASP A 997 9.80 -5.75 -34.57
CA ASP A 997 9.15 -4.43 -34.71
C ASP A 997 10.18 -3.29 -34.82
N LEU A 998 11.33 -3.46 -34.16
CA LEU A 998 12.44 -2.51 -34.22
C LEU A 998 13.07 -2.48 -35.62
N ILE A 999 13.33 -3.65 -36.18
CA ILE A 999 13.96 -3.82 -37.49
C ILE A 999 12.97 -3.52 -38.62
N GLY A 1000 11.68 -3.84 -38.43
CA GLY A 1000 10.61 -3.52 -39.36
C GLY A 1000 10.44 -2.01 -39.58
N ASN A 1001 10.68 -1.20 -38.55
CA ASN A 1001 10.70 0.27 -38.64
C ASN A 1001 12.04 0.84 -39.17
N SER A 1002 13.05 -0.01 -39.41
CA SER A 1002 14.31 0.37 -40.08
C SER A 1002 14.20 0.31 -41.61
N ARG A 1003 13.27 -0.49 -42.14
CA ARG A 1003 12.92 -0.54 -43.56
C ARG A 1003 11.90 0.53 -43.92
#